data_AF-A0A2N1SAV8-F1
#
_entry.id   AF-A0A2N1SAV8-F1
#
_cell.length_a   1.000
_cell.length_b   1.000
_cell.length_c   1.000
_cell.angle_alpha   90.00
_cell.angle_beta   90.00
_cell.angle_gamma   90.00
#
_symmetry.space_group_name_H-M   'P 1'
#
loop_
_entity.id
_entity.type
_entity.pdbx_description
1 polymer ?
#
loop_
_entity_poly.entity_id
_entity_poly.type
_entity_poly.pdbx_seq_one_letter_code
_entity_poly.pdbx_strand_id
1 'polypeptide(L)'
;MKRTRKFRMLVAGIAMLACLIAGCNSLGRGASIYNPGTYTVSTKGFGGDVSVALTVDARSIVSVRIVGANETPDIGGKAIERMPREILSKGEAVEGVSGATYTSAAIKRALAEALARARGESVSAKLDIAPGTYSASERGFDLSSPVSVTVIVSDEGIASIAIGACKETEGKLAATRDLLVPRILERQSLAVDAITGATATSNAVLGAVRACLLKAGAREEALYAPVPRSVAKEEYTADVVVVGFGASGMTASLAAAERGAKVIALEKSGRIGGTSVVTSGPMAVNAPSMVERRIADWDDPLQRKKRVKEAGEPLVDAEALISDWTRYTTVDGVQCAKEGIIRRIVDRSGETLDWLTGYGFEFSDAKGFLGNQWALFSPFKGNKALTEGFFGKAAKRFEEEFGGRCLVETEATSLIVVNGRVVGVKARKSDGTEVTVNARAVILASGGFGGSDEMMEKYLGESWKMYGMAQNDGDGIRMALGAGAATYNIDMPPMSHFSAPPVILRDFDSPFDNDIPFGMVATSETLAVTKSGARFINEANIGIEAYLGGARFYTVYSKEQIDILREKGFAFAASGRYLNRGGIKADAPLSNIDAVMQAGIDAGFIYKEKSLKALAAAIKADNGKMSAKTLERAVADYGAGIAAGKDVMGKPMERAKRLGAVASASEYYVAVTGAPYIYSTCGGLDVDQDMGVLKGDGTTIEGLYAVGNDSMGVLFTNRKGYANYGGVAEGYAFVSGRIAGERAAR
;
A
#
# COMPACT_ATOMS: atom_id res chain seq x y z
N MET A 1 -24.40 84.39 33.74
CA MET A 1 -25.86 84.27 33.95
C MET A 1 -26.50 83.73 32.67
N LYS A 2 -27.22 82.60 32.77
CA LYS A 2 -28.27 82.04 31.89
C LYS A 2 -28.17 82.16 30.34
N ARG A 3 -28.20 80.97 29.68
CA ARG A 3 -29.13 80.50 28.62
C ARG A 3 -29.88 81.60 27.80
N THR A 4 -30.06 81.58 26.47
CA THR A 4 -30.49 80.48 25.57
C THR A 4 -30.64 81.01 24.11
N ARG A 5 -30.34 80.16 23.09
CA ARG A 5 -31.06 79.86 21.79
C ARG A 5 -31.89 80.97 21.08
N LYS A 6 -32.00 81.12 19.73
CA LYS A 6 -31.95 80.18 18.56
C LYS A 6 -32.20 80.96 17.21
N PHE A 7 -32.07 80.23 16.07
CA PHE A 7 -32.63 80.38 14.67
C PHE A 7 -31.70 80.96 13.55
N ARG A 8 -31.15 80.18 12.58
CA ARG A 8 -31.61 79.60 11.24
C ARG A 8 -31.74 80.68 10.11
N MET A 9 -31.29 80.59 8.82
CA MET A 9 -31.15 79.61 7.69
C MET A 9 -30.09 80.13 6.64
N LEU A 10 -29.19 79.34 6.02
CA LEU A 10 -29.16 78.63 4.68
C LEU A 10 -28.87 79.46 3.37
N VAL A 11 -27.88 79.06 2.54
CA VAL A 11 -27.90 78.70 1.07
C VAL A 11 -26.46 78.55 0.46
N ALA A 12 -26.36 77.80 -0.66
CA ALA A 12 -25.27 77.01 -1.30
C ALA A 12 -24.24 77.71 -2.24
N GLY A 13 -23.17 76.96 -2.66
CA GLY A 13 -22.55 77.09 -4.00
C GLY A 13 -21.02 76.85 -4.21
N ILE A 14 -20.64 75.62 -4.61
CA ILE A 14 -19.60 75.14 -5.59
C ILE A 14 -18.09 75.52 -5.46
N ALA A 15 -17.23 74.52 -5.73
CA ALA A 15 -15.80 74.37 -5.43
C ALA A 15 -14.81 74.68 -6.57
N MET A 16 -13.54 75.04 -6.26
CA MET A 16 -12.32 74.36 -6.78
C MET A 16 -10.98 74.90 -6.22
N LEU A 17 -10.13 73.96 -5.80
CA LEU A 17 -8.68 73.83 -6.03
C LEU A 17 -7.60 74.50 -5.13
N ALA A 18 -6.85 73.60 -4.47
CA ALA A 18 -5.41 73.56 -4.17
C ALA A 18 -4.81 74.17 -2.88
N CYS A 19 -4.21 73.23 -2.12
CA CYS A 19 -3.05 73.33 -1.23
C CYS A 19 -3.21 73.83 0.23
N LEU A 20 -3.25 72.82 1.12
CA LEU A 20 -2.50 72.68 2.39
C LEU A 20 -2.65 73.79 3.44
N ILE A 21 -3.31 73.45 4.57
CA ILE A 21 -2.66 73.30 5.89
C ILE A 21 -3.70 72.80 6.92
N ALA A 22 -3.23 71.85 7.74
CA ALA A 22 -3.64 71.49 9.10
C ALA A 22 -5.02 70.86 9.37
N GLY A 23 -4.95 69.63 9.89
CA GLY A 23 -5.32 69.48 11.29
C GLY A 23 -6.51 68.56 11.58
N CYS A 24 -6.18 67.36 12.02
CA CYS A 24 -6.96 66.51 12.92
C CYS A 24 -8.27 65.90 12.37
N ASN A 25 -8.19 64.60 12.08
CA ASN A 25 -9.10 63.66 12.73
C ASN A 25 -8.47 62.26 12.79
N SER A 26 -7.65 62.04 13.81
CA SER A 26 -7.43 60.71 14.36
C SER A 26 -8.59 60.36 15.27
N LEU A 27 -9.36 59.32 14.91
CA LEU A 27 -10.09 58.46 15.85
C LEU A 27 -10.52 57.20 15.10
N GLY A 28 -9.94 56.04 15.46
CA GLY A 28 -10.58 54.74 15.25
C GLY A 28 -9.93 53.69 14.33
N ARG A 29 -8.61 53.66 14.12
CA ARG A 29 -7.96 52.43 13.63
C ARG A 29 -7.39 51.65 14.81
N GLY A 30 -8.15 50.66 15.30
CA GLY A 30 -7.59 49.57 16.11
C GLY A 30 -6.35 48.95 15.47
N ALA A 31 -5.42 48.47 16.30
CA ALA A 31 -4.10 47.99 15.89
C ALA A 31 -4.18 46.92 14.78
N SER A 32 -3.23 46.95 13.85
CA SER A 32 -3.05 45.92 12.82
C SER A 32 -2.58 44.63 13.51
N ILE A 33 -3.22 43.50 13.20
CA ILE A 33 -2.86 42.18 13.73
C ILE A 33 -1.89 41.48 12.77
N TYR A 34 -2.15 41.59 11.46
CA TYR A 34 -1.32 40.98 10.42
C TYR A 34 -0.74 42.04 9.49
N ASN A 35 0.38 41.69 8.87
CA ASN A 35 0.92 42.34 7.68
C ASN A 35 0.15 41.81 6.47
N PRO A 36 -0.65 42.65 5.77
CA PRO A 36 -1.45 42.20 4.64
C PRO A 36 -0.60 41.52 3.57
N GLY A 37 -1.06 40.38 3.06
CA GLY A 37 -0.30 39.60 2.09
C GLY A 37 -0.79 38.16 1.96
N THR A 38 -0.15 37.41 1.06
CA THR A 38 -0.38 35.97 0.93
C THR A 38 0.86 35.20 1.39
N TYR A 39 0.67 34.31 2.34
CA TYR A 39 1.70 33.50 2.97
C TYR A 39 1.44 32.05 2.59
N THR A 40 2.39 31.44 1.89
CA THR A 40 2.29 30.02 1.52
C THR A 40 3.27 29.21 2.34
N VAL A 41 2.75 28.22 3.06
CA VAL A 41 3.54 27.28 3.85
C VAL A 41 3.18 25.87 3.41
N SER A 42 4.19 25.03 3.19
CA SER A 42 4.00 23.63 2.83
C SER A 42 4.54 22.74 3.95
N THR A 43 3.73 21.78 4.39
CA THR A 43 4.09 20.79 5.41
C THR A 43 3.74 19.38 4.91
N LYS A 44 4.27 18.32 5.53
CA LYS A 44 3.93 16.94 5.17
C LYS A 44 2.57 16.52 5.73
N GLY A 45 1.64 16.17 4.84
CA GLY A 45 0.40 15.43 5.09
C GLY A 45 0.59 13.91 4.97
N PHE A 46 -0.52 13.17 4.88
CA PHE A 46 -0.51 11.70 4.90
C PHE A 46 0.05 11.09 3.60
N GLY A 47 -0.30 11.66 2.45
CA GLY A 47 0.11 11.18 1.13
C GLY A 47 1.19 12.03 0.46
N GLY A 48 1.54 13.19 1.02
CA GLY A 48 2.67 13.97 0.53
C GLY A 48 2.69 15.38 1.09
N ASP A 49 3.21 16.34 0.31
CA ASP A 49 3.19 17.74 0.71
C ASP A 49 1.77 18.31 0.65
N VAL A 50 1.41 19.05 1.69
CA VAL A 50 0.18 19.83 1.81
C VAL A 50 0.57 21.28 2.00
N SER A 51 0.24 22.11 1.01
CA SER A 51 0.50 23.54 1.01
C SER A 51 -0.75 24.31 1.40
N VAL A 52 -0.63 25.21 2.36
CA VAL A 52 -1.64 26.20 2.74
C VAL A 52 -1.19 27.57 2.24
N ALA A 53 -1.94 28.13 1.29
CA ALA A 53 -1.81 29.51 0.86
C ALA A 53 -2.87 30.35 1.59
N LEU A 54 -2.41 31.17 2.52
CA LEU A 54 -3.21 32.01 3.40
C LEU A 54 -3.11 33.48 2.96
N THR A 55 -4.22 34.09 2.57
CA THR A 55 -4.27 35.53 2.33
C THR A 55 -4.91 36.23 3.54
N VAL A 56 -4.24 37.24 4.08
CA VAL A 56 -4.74 38.06 5.20
C VAL A 56 -4.78 39.53 4.81
N ASP A 57 -5.72 40.27 5.40
CA ASP A 57 -5.67 41.73 5.48
C ASP A 57 -5.09 42.16 6.83
N ALA A 58 -5.21 43.45 7.18
CA ALA A 58 -4.65 43.97 8.43
C ALA A 58 -5.22 43.31 9.71
N ARG A 59 -6.35 42.59 9.63
CA ARG A 59 -7.07 42.07 10.81
C ARG A 59 -7.67 40.68 10.66
N SER A 60 -7.81 40.15 9.45
CA SER A 60 -8.59 38.95 9.18
C SER A 60 -7.99 38.08 8.08
N ILE A 61 -8.38 36.80 8.10
CA ILE A 61 -8.07 35.86 7.02
C ILE A 61 -9.09 36.10 5.89
N VAL A 62 -8.59 36.48 4.72
CA VAL A 62 -9.40 36.79 3.53
C VAL A 62 -9.67 35.54 2.71
N SER A 63 -8.66 34.68 2.55
CA SER A 63 -8.81 33.42 1.81
C SER A 63 -7.81 32.37 2.27
N VAL A 64 -8.21 31.09 2.15
CA VAL A 64 -7.34 29.94 2.38
C VAL A 64 -7.48 28.98 1.21
N ARG A 65 -6.36 28.62 0.59
CA ARG A 65 -6.30 27.55 -0.40
C ARG A 65 -5.38 26.45 0.11
N ILE A 66 -5.84 25.22 0.05
CA ILE A 66 -5.06 24.04 0.43
C ILE A 66 -4.82 23.20 -0.81
N VAL A 67 -3.59 22.76 -1.01
CA VAL A 67 -3.18 21.87 -2.11
C VAL A 67 -2.42 20.70 -1.52
N GLY A 68 -2.84 19.46 -1.80
CA GLY A 68 -2.07 18.27 -1.46
C GLY A 68 -2.31 17.20 -2.51
N ALA A 69 -1.63 17.35 -3.66
CA ALA A 69 -1.88 16.55 -4.86
C ALA A 69 -1.64 15.05 -4.66
N ASN A 70 -0.81 14.68 -3.68
CA ASN A 70 -0.46 13.30 -3.39
C ASN A 70 -1.24 12.74 -2.19
N GLU A 71 -2.12 13.52 -1.56
CA GLU A 71 -2.98 12.99 -0.49
C GLU A 71 -3.94 11.94 -1.04
N THR A 72 -4.12 10.85 -0.30
CA THR A 72 -5.12 9.84 -0.66
C THR A 72 -6.52 10.49 -0.61
N PRO A 73 -7.32 10.45 -1.70
CA PRO A 73 -8.62 11.13 -1.74
C PRO A 73 -9.54 10.78 -0.56
N ASP A 74 -9.59 9.49 -0.21
CA ASP A 74 -10.48 8.97 0.86
C ASP A 74 -9.97 9.20 2.29
N ILE A 75 -8.70 9.60 2.44
CA ILE A 75 -8.05 9.84 3.75
C ILE A 75 -7.76 11.34 3.88
N GLY A 76 -6.68 11.83 3.28
CA GLY A 76 -6.25 13.21 3.37
C GLY A 76 -7.06 14.19 2.53
N GLY A 77 -7.62 13.73 1.41
CA GLY A 77 -8.45 14.55 0.52
C GLY A 77 -9.63 15.20 1.23
N LYS A 78 -10.25 14.48 2.19
CA LYS A 78 -11.32 15.02 3.05
C LYS A 78 -10.90 16.26 3.84
N ALA A 79 -9.67 16.29 4.33
CA ALA A 79 -9.14 17.45 5.05
C ALA A 79 -8.88 18.63 4.10
N ILE A 80 -8.34 18.36 2.90
CA ILE A 80 -8.10 19.38 1.87
C ILE A 80 -9.40 20.06 1.45
N GLU A 81 -10.48 19.29 1.28
CA GLU A 81 -11.77 19.82 0.84
C GLU A 81 -12.49 20.61 1.93
N ARG A 82 -12.49 20.09 3.17
CA ARG A 82 -13.34 20.61 4.26
C ARG A 82 -12.70 21.75 5.04
N MET A 83 -11.41 21.66 5.34
CA MET A 83 -10.75 22.59 6.25
C MET A 83 -10.64 24.05 5.76
N PRO A 84 -10.54 24.38 4.44
CA PRO A 84 -10.49 25.78 4.02
C PRO A 84 -11.70 26.60 4.51
N ARG A 85 -12.90 26.01 4.47
CA ARG A 85 -14.14 26.66 4.95
C ARG A 85 -14.17 26.79 6.47
N GLU A 86 -13.69 25.77 7.19
CA GLU A 86 -13.61 25.83 8.64
C GLU A 86 -12.56 26.85 9.13
N ILE A 87 -11.43 26.98 8.45
CA ILE A 87 -10.40 27.98 8.79
C ILE A 87 -10.93 29.40 8.60
N LEU A 88 -11.68 29.67 7.52
CA LEU A 88 -12.29 30.99 7.30
C LEU A 88 -13.31 31.37 8.39
N SER A 89 -13.94 30.39 9.04
CA SER A 89 -14.93 30.64 10.09
C SER A 89 -14.34 30.64 11.50
N LYS A 90 -13.36 29.77 11.78
CA LYS A 90 -12.82 29.52 13.12
C LYS A 90 -11.37 30.00 13.31
N GLY A 91 -10.68 30.41 12.25
CA GLY A 91 -9.26 30.78 12.30
C GLY A 91 -8.38 29.64 12.80
N GLU A 92 -7.49 29.93 13.76
CA GLU A 92 -6.59 28.94 14.38
C GLU A 92 -7.33 27.86 15.19
N ALA A 93 -8.59 28.09 15.59
CA ALA A 93 -9.40 27.13 16.34
C ALA A 93 -10.05 26.05 15.45
N VAL A 94 -9.58 25.86 14.21
CA VAL A 94 -10.07 24.81 13.32
C VAL A 94 -9.79 23.42 13.91
N GLU A 95 -10.79 22.55 13.88
CA GLU A 95 -10.67 21.18 14.38
C GLU A 95 -10.15 20.23 13.29
N GLY A 96 -9.63 19.08 13.72
CA GLY A 96 -9.21 18.04 12.77
C GLY A 96 -10.41 17.34 12.13
N VAL A 97 -10.26 16.90 10.89
CA VAL A 97 -11.27 16.08 10.20
C VAL A 97 -11.07 14.62 10.58
N SER A 98 -12.11 13.99 11.13
CA SER A 98 -12.08 12.56 11.48
C SER A 98 -11.78 11.70 10.25
N GLY A 99 -10.90 10.71 10.40
CA GLY A 99 -10.38 9.90 9.30
C GLY A 99 -9.30 10.57 8.44
N ALA A 100 -8.94 11.83 8.71
CA ALA A 100 -7.91 12.59 7.99
C ALA A 100 -6.90 13.26 8.95
N THR A 101 -6.71 12.67 10.14
CA THR A 101 -6.02 13.28 11.28
C THR A 101 -4.63 13.83 10.95
N TYR A 102 -3.84 13.08 10.16
CA TYR A 102 -2.47 13.45 9.84
C TYR A 102 -2.40 14.66 8.90
N THR A 103 -3.20 14.63 7.83
CA THR A 103 -3.36 15.74 6.88
C THR A 103 -3.97 16.96 7.55
N SER A 104 -4.95 16.77 8.44
CA SER A 104 -5.51 17.86 9.25
C SER A 104 -4.49 18.48 10.20
N ALA A 105 -3.61 17.69 10.80
CA ALA A 105 -2.52 18.22 11.60
C ALA A 105 -1.53 19.01 10.73
N ALA A 106 -1.19 18.52 9.54
CA ALA A 106 -0.33 19.21 8.58
C ALA A 106 -0.89 20.57 8.16
N ILE A 107 -2.18 20.62 7.81
CA ILE A 107 -2.89 21.85 7.48
C ILE A 107 -2.87 22.84 8.65
N LYS A 108 -3.15 22.38 9.87
CA LYS A 108 -3.11 23.25 11.06
C LYS A 108 -1.73 23.82 11.33
N ARG A 109 -0.66 23.03 11.16
CA ARG A 109 0.72 23.50 11.28
C ARG A 109 1.06 24.55 10.23
N ALA A 110 0.74 24.26 8.96
CA ALA A 110 0.98 25.19 7.86
C ALA A 110 0.20 26.51 8.05
N LEU A 111 -1.04 26.42 8.56
CA LEU A 111 -1.85 27.57 8.92
C LEU A 111 -1.22 28.40 10.05
N ALA A 112 -0.80 27.74 11.14
CA ALA A 112 -0.18 28.41 12.29
C ALA A 112 1.11 29.14 11.88
N GLU A 113 1.97 28.51 11.08
CA GLU A 113 3.18 29.13 10.58
C GLU A 113 2.88 30.29 9.61
N ALA A 114 1.90 30.13 8.71
CA ALA A 114 1.50 31.20 7.81
C ALA A 114 0.97 32.43 8.58
N LEU A 115 0.23 32.20 9.66
CA LEU A 115 -0.26 33.26 10.55
C LEU A 115 0.87 33.90 11.39
N ALA A 116 1.82 33.12 11.89
CA ALA A 116 2.99 33.66 12.59
C ALA A 116 3.84 34.56 11.68
N ARG A 117 4.11 34.13 10.44
CA ARG A 117 4.78 34.95 9.42
C ARG A 117 3.98 36.21 9.11
N ALA A 118 2.65 36.09 9.03
CA ALA A 118 1.77 37.24 8.83
C ALA A 118 1.81 38.24 10.00
N ARG A 119 2.04 37.79 11.24
CA ARG A 119 2.24 38.66 12.42
C ARG A 119 3.65 39.26 12.50
N GLY A 120 4.56 38.92 11.58
CA GLY A 120 5.97 39.35 11.62
C GLY A 120 6.78 38.64 12.71
N GLU A 121 6.31 37.48 13.20
CA GLU A 121 7.03 36.67 14.18
C GLU A 121 8.20 35.95 13.51
N SER A 122 9.38 36.03 14.11
CA SER A 122 10.52 35.20 13.68
C SER A 122 10.39 33.80 14.30
N VAL A 123 10.39 32.77 13.46
CA VAL A 123 10.47 31.39 13.93
C VAL A 123 11.94 31.10 14.25
N SER A 124 12.30 31.22 15.53
CA SER A 124 13.63 30.80 16.01
C SER A 124 13.83 29.31 15.75
N ALA A 125 14.95 28.94 15.14
CA ALA A 125 15.37 27.55 14.96
C ALA A 125 15.80 26.88 16.28
N LYS A 126 16.12 27.67 17.32
CA LYS A 126 16.45 27.12 18.64
C LYS A 126 15.17 26.71 19.35
N LEU A 127 15.04 25.43 19.65
CA LEU A 127 13.99 24.88 20.51
C LEU A 127 14.21 25.42 21.93
N ASP A 128 13.27 26.20 22.42
CA ASP A 128 13.22 26.62 23.83
C ASP A 128 12.49 25.52 24.61
N ILE A 129 13.26 24.61 25.20
CA ILE A 129 12.77 23.38 25.82
C ILE A 129 13.48 23.11 27.15
N ALA A 130 12.73 22.62 28.13
CA ALA A 130 13.25 22.21 29.41
C ALA A 130 14.08 20.90 29.26
N PRO A 131 15.33 20.87 29.74
CA PRO A 131 16.12 19.65 29.78
C PRO A 131 15.43 18.57 30.59
N GLY A 132 15.47 17.33 30.09
CA GLY A 132 14.81 16.22 30.77
C GLY A 132 14.59 15.02 29.88
N THR A 133 13.95 14.01 30.45
CA THR A 133 13.54 12.80 29.74
C THR A 133 12.01 12.76 29.65
N TYR A 134 11.49 12.67 28.44
CA TYR A 134 10.06 12.70 28.17
C TYR A 134 9.66 11.43 27.41
N SER A 135 8.48 10.89 27.69
CA SER A 135 7.95 9.72 26.99
C SER A 135 6.53 9.95 26.48
N ALA A 136 6.24 9.36 25.33
CA ALA A 136 4.93 9.37 24.68
C ALA A 136 4.74 8.08 23.89
N SER A 137 3.52 7.85 23.42
CA SER A 137 3.22 6.69 22.58
C SER A 137 2.14 7.03 21.59
N GLU A 138 2.28 6.52 20.36
CA GLU A 138 1.38 6.77 19.24
C GLU A 138 1.10 5.48 18.49
N ARG A 139 -0.02 5.39 17.76
CA ARG A 139 -0.36 4.17 17.02
C ARG A 139 0.44 4.07 15.72
N GLY A 140 1.10 2.93 15.51
CA GLY A 140 1.89 2.62 14.32
C GLY A 140 1.13 1.81 13.26
N PHE A 141 1.89 1.01 12.52
CA PHE A 141 1.37 0.06 11.53
C PHE A 141 0.65 -1.12 12.18
N ASP A 142 1.15 -1.62 13.32
CA ASP A 142 0.53 -2.71 14.05
C ASP A 142 -0.80 -2.27 14.68
N LEU A 143 -1.83 -3.10 14.53
CA LEU A 143 -3.20 -2.79 14.96
C LEU A 143 -3.42 -3.05 16.46
N SER A 144 -2.47 -3.66 17.15
CA SER A 144 -2.64 -4.18 18.51
C SER A 144 -1.80 -3.45 19.56
N SER A 145 -0.70 -2.81 19.17
CA SER A 145 0.23 -2.15 20.08
C SER A 145 0.66 -0.77 19.56
N PRO A 146 0.64 0.29 20.40
CA PRO A 146 1.26 1.56 20.04
C PRO A 146 2.79 1.45 20.02
N VAL A 147 3.45 2.40 19.35
CA VAL A 147 4.88 2.64 19.35
C VAL A 147 5.20 3.60 20.49
N SER A 148 6.02 3.15 21.44
CA SER A 148 6.49 3.99 22.55
C SER A 148 7.79 4.68 22.18
N VAL A 149 7.96 5.95 22.55
CA VAL A 149 9.17 6.72 22.30
C VAL A 149 9.56 7.49 23.56
N THR A 150 10.86 7.44 23.88
CA THR A 150 11.50 8.26 24.91
C THR A 150 12.45 9.23 24.24
N VAL A 151 12.39 10.50 24.62
CA VAL A 151 13.24 11.58 24.11
C VAL A 151 14.00 12.21 25.27
N ILE A 152 15.31 12.31 25.13
CA ILE A 152 16.16 13.09 26.03
C ILE A 152 16.43 14.45 25.39
N VAL A 153 16.16 15.50 26.14
CA VAL A 153 16.34 16.90 25.75
C VAL A 153 17.43 17.53 26.62
N SER A 154 18.29 18.34 26.02
CA SER A 154 19.27 19.19 26.69
C SER A 154 19.04 20.67 26.36
N ASP A 155 19.84 21.56 26.94
CA ASP A 155 19.84 23.01 26.62
C ASP A 155 20.20 23.30 25.15
N GLU A 156 20.75 22.32 24.45
CA GLU A 156 21.19 22.41 23.05
C GLU A 156 20.16 21.83 22.06
N GLY A 157 19.12 21.14 22.55
CA GLY A 157 18.06 20.56 21.71
C GLY A 157 17.75 19.09 22.05
N ILE A 158 17.37 18.33 21.03
CA ILE A 158 17.09 16.90 21.09
C ILE A 158 18.43 16.15 21.15
N ALA A 159 18.73 15.57 22.32
CA ALA A 159 19.96 14.82 22.55
C ALA A 159 19.86 13.36 22.11
N SER A 160 18.73 12.69 22.36
CA SER A 160 18.52 11.32 21.89
C SER A 160 17.04 10.97 21.77
N ILE A 161 16.77 9.98 20.93
CA ILE A 161 15.43 9.40 20.73
C ILE A 161 15.60 7.88 20.81
N ALA A 162 14.86 7.24 21.71
CA ALA A 162 14.80 5.79 21.86
C ALA A 162 13.39 5.31 21.55
N ILE A 163 13.27 4.35 20.62
CA ILE A 163 12.01 3.66 20.34
C ILE A 163 11.93 2.46 21.29
N GLY A 164 10.87 2.42 22.09
CA GLY A 164 10.61 1.34 23.04
C GLY A 164 10.06 0.07 22.39
N ALA A 165 9.86 -0.97 23.20
CA ALA A 165 9.28 -2.23 22.72
C ALA A 165 7.86 -2.02 22.17
N CYS A 166 7.60 -2.56 20.98
CA CYS A 166 6.29 -2.58 20.35
C CYS A 166 6.15 -3.83 19.46
N LYS A 167 4.98 -4.02 18.85
CA LYS A 167 4.69 -5.17 17.95
C LYS A 167 4.79 -4.82 16.47
N GLU A 168 5.42 -3.70 16.14
CA GLU A 168 5.72 -3.33 14.76
C GLU A 168 6.55 -4.42 14.07
N THR A 169 6.47 -4.50 12.74
CA THR A 169 7.35 -5.38 11.98
C THR A 169 8.80 -4.88 12.10
N GLU A 170 9.75 -5.77 12.42
CA GLU A 170 11.14 -5.39 12.72
C GLU A 170 11.77 -4.52 11.63
N GLY A 171 11.60 -4.83 10.35
CA GLY A 171 12.17 -4.03 9.26
C GLY A 171 11.58 -2.62 9.14
N LYS A 172 10.33 -2.39 9.60
CA LYS A 172 9.77 -1.02 9.68
C LYS A 172 10.36 -0.25 10.85
N LEU A 173 10.49 -0.93 11.99
CA LEU A 173 11.15 -0.44 13.21
C LEU A 173 12.60 -0.05 12.93
N ALA A 174 13.38 -0.96 12.35
CA ALA A 174 14.78 -0.78 11.99
C ALA A 174 14.95 0.39 11.04
N ALA A 175 14.19 0.46 9.93
CA ALA A 175 14.25 1.59 9.01
C ALA A 175 13.95 2.94 9.71
N THR A 176 12.98 2.96 10.62
CA THR A 176 12.65 4.17 11.39
C THR A 176 13.76 4.54 12.38
N ARG A 177 14.32 3.56 13.09
CA ARG A 177 15.42 3.75 14.04
C ARG A 177 16.70 4.19 13.34
N ASP A 178 17.00 3.61 12.19
CA ASP A 178 18.32 3.71 11.54
C ASP A 178 18.36 4.86 10.51
N LEU A 179 17.22 5.35 10.03
CA LEU A 179 17.14 6.45 9.06
C LEU A 179 16.42 7.69 9.61
N LEU A 180 15.23 7.54 10.22
CA LEU A 180 14.43 8.68 10.66
C LEU A 180 14.99 9.34 11.92
N VAL A 181 15.35 8.54 12.93
CA VAL A 181 15.90 9.08 14.19
C VAL A 181 17.17 9.90 13.95
N PRO A 182 18.19 9.40 13.21
CA PRO A 182 19.35 10.22 12.85
C PRO A 182 18.98 11.50 12.12
N ARG A 183 18.01 11.46 11.20
CA ARG A 183 17.54 12.65 10.48
C ARG A 183 16.92 13.69 11.42
N ILE A 184 16.12 13.27 12.41
CA ILE A 184 15.57 14.20 13.42
C ILE A 184 16.70 14.80 14.27
N LEU A 185 17.66 13.98 14.70
CA LEU A 185 18.78 14.43 15.53
C LEU A 185 19.73 15.36 14.77
N GLU A 186 20.03 15.09 13.50
CA GLU A 186 20.88 15.94 12.67
C GLU A 186 20.21 17.29 12.39
N ARG A 187 18.91 17.29 12.12
CA ARG A 187 18.17 18.48 11.69
C ARG A 187 17.55 19.27 12.83
N GLN A 188 17.47 18.67 14.03
CA GLN A 188 16.78 19.25 15.19
C GLN A 188 15.36 19.71 14.84
N SER A 189 14.69 18.96 13.95
CA SER A 189 13.42 19.32 13.35
C SER A 189 12.60 18.09 13.01
N LEU A 190 11.28 18.21 13.15
CA LEU A 190 10.29 17.23 12.71
C LEU A 190 9.82 17.49 11.27
N ALA A 191 10.32 18.53 10.60
CA ALA A 191 10.11 18.79 9.16
C ALA A 191 10.99 17.88 8.29
N VAL A 192 11.00 16.60 8.61
CA VAL A 192 11.77 15.56 7.95
C VAL A 192 10.84 14.55 7.28
N ASP A 193 11.27 13.99 6.15
CA ASP A 193 10.44 13.02 5.43
C ASP A 193 10.32 11.71 6.23
N ALA A 194 9.10 11.18 6.31
CA ALA A 194 8.84 9.82 6.77
C ALA A 194 9.52 8.80 5.84
N ILE A 195 9.86 7.63 6.38
CA ILE A 195 10.58 6.62 5.61
C ILE A 195 9.62 5.84 4.72
N THR A 196 9.85 5.90 3.41
CA THR A 196 9.14 5.07 2.42
C THR A 196 9.26 3.59 2.79
N GLY A 197 8.13 2.88 2.86
CA GLY A 197 8.05 1.49 3.32
C GLY A 197 7.86 1.32 4.84
N ALA A 198 7.98 2.40 5.61
CA ALA A 198 7.74 2.44 7.06
C ALA A 198 6.94 3.70 7.48
N THR A 199 6.09 4.22 6.60
CA THR A 199 5.41 5.52 6.76
C THR A 199 4.54 5.58 8.02
N ALA A 200 3.71 4.58 8.29
CA ALA A 200 2.85 4.56 9.48
C ALA A 200 3.67 4.54 10.78
N THR A 201 4.71 3.71 10.82
CA THR A 201 5.66 3.63 11.94
C THR A 201 6.44 4.93 12.13
N SER A 202 6.92 5.53 11.02
CA SER A 202 7.60 6.83 11.01
C SER A 202 6.71 7.93 11.58
N ASN A 203 5.44 7.96 11.16
CA ASN A 203 4.47 8.95 11.63
C ASN A 203 4.12 8.77 13.10
N ALA A 204 4.06 7.54 13.60
CA ALA A 204 3.91 7.27 15.02
C ALA A 204 5.11 7.79 15.81
N VAL A 205 6.33 7.55 15.35
CA VAL A 205 7.55 8.06 15.99
C VAL A 205 7.58 9.59 15.95
N LEU A 206 7.32 10.23 14.81
CA LEU A 206 7.23 11.69 14.71
C LEU A 206 6.18 12.28 15.66
N GLY A 207 4.99 11.67 15.73
CA GLY A 207 3.93 12.08 16.64
C GLY A 207 4.32 11.94 18.11
N ALA A 208 4.98 10.84 18.48
CA ALA A 208 5.44 10.61 19.84
C ALA A 208 6.58 11.57 20.23
N VAL A 209 7.54 11.81 19.33
CA VAL A 209 8.61 12.82 19.55
C VAL A 209 8.00 14.21 19.71
N ARG A 210 7.05 14.59 18.84
CA ARG A 210 6.28 15.85 18.98
C ARG A 210 5.65 15.95 20.36
N ALA A 211 4.94 14.92 20.81
CA ALA A 211 4.29 14.92 22.11
C ALA A 211 5.29 15.05 23.27
N CYS A 212 6.48 14.45 23.16
CA CYS A 212 7.56 14.64 24.12
C CYS A 212 8.08 16.08 24.15
N LEU A 213 8.33 16.70 22.99
CA LEU A 213 8.85 18.06 22.91
C LEU A 213 7.84 19.10 23.41
N LEU A 214 6.55 18.90 23.16
CA LEU A 214 5.50 19.74 23.75
C LEU A 214 5.45 19.62 25.28
N LYS A 215 5.64 18.42 25.84
CA LYS A 215 5.78 18.23 27.29
C LYS A 215 7.03 18.90 27.85
N ALA A 216 8.08 19.05 27.03
CA ALA A 216 9.28 19.79 27.37
C ALA A 216 9.12 21.33 27.24
N GLY A 217 7.95 21.82 26.83
CA GLY A 217 7.67 23.25 26.71
C GLY A 217 7.92 23.85 25.32
N ALA A 218 8.23 23.03 24.31
CA ALA A 218 8.41 23.52 22.95
C ALA A 218 7.14 24.19 22.41
N ARG A 219 7.31 25.24 21.61
CA ARG A 219 6.24 25.78 20.76
C ARG A 219 6.09 24.91 19.52
N GLU A 220 4.84 24.62 19.14
CA GLU A 220 4.53 23.72 18.00
C GLU A 220 5.24 24.14 16.72
N GLU A 221 5.28 25.45 16.43
CA GLU A 221 5.82 25.99 15.19
C GLU A 221 7.35 25.82 15.11
N ALA A 222 8.03 25.85 16.26
CA ALA A 222 9.48 25.68 16.33
C ALA A 222 9.91 24.22 16.04
N LEU A 223 9.00 23.26 16.18
CA LEU A 223 9.28 21.84 15.91
C LEU A 223 9.51 21.54 14.43
N TYR A 224 9.12 22.43 13.51
CA TYR A 224 9.12 22.19 12.07
C TYR A 224 9.96 23.19 11.31
N ALA A 225 11.08 23.63 11.90
CA ALA A 225 12.05 24.46 11.20
C ALA A 225 12.40 23.85 9.83
N PRO A 226 12.28 24.60 8.70
CA PRO A 226 12.47 24.05 7.37
C PRO A 226 13.83 23.41 7.17
N VAL A 227 13.86 22.22 6.57
CA VAL A 227 15.10 21.51 6.21
C VAL A 227 15.38 21.69 4.71
N PRO A 228 16.49 22.33 4.32
CA PRO A 228 16.87 22.45 2.92
C PRO A 228 17.07 21.08 2.25
N ARG A 229 16.57 20.92 1.03
CA ARG A 229 16.89 19.74 0.20
C ARG A 229 18.35 19.79 -0.26
N SER A 230 18.95 18.62 -0.37
CA SER A 230 20.27 18.46 -0.98
C SER A 230 20.23 18.85 -2.45
N VAL A 231 21.28 19.54 -2.89
CA VAL A 231 21.57 19.84 -4.31
C VAL A 231 22.81 19.08 -4.79
N ALA A 232 23.29 18.12 -3.98
CA ALA A 232 24.46 17.32 -4.30
C ALA A 232 24.20 16.43 -5.52
N LYS A 233 25.29 16.03 -6.16
CA LYS A 233 25.30 15.10 -7.29
C LYS A 233 26.29 14.00 -7.01
N GLU A 234 25.85 12.76 -7.15
CA GLU A 234 26.66 11.57 -7.03
C GLU A 234 26.71 10.83 -8.36
N GLU A 235 27.91 10.40 -8.76
CA GLU A 235 28.11 9.63 -9.97
C GLU A 235 28.79 8.32 -9.64
N TYR A 236 28.26 7.25 -10.22
CA TYR A 236 28.72 5.89 -10.03
C TYR A 236 28.96 5.22 -11.38
N THR A 237 29.87 4.26 -11.39
CA THR A 237 30.11 3.36 -12.52
C THR A 237 30.05 1.92 -12.03
N ALA A 238 29.28 1.10 -12.71
CA ALA A 238 29.08 -0.32 -12.43
C ALA A 238 29.10 -1.12 -13.74
N ASP A 239 29.24 -2.44 -13.65
CA ASP A 239 28.96 -3.30 -14.81
C ASP A 239 27.45 -3.49 -14.94
N VAL A 240 26.77 -3.73 -13.81
CA VAL A 240 25.34 -3.94 -13.73
C VAL A 240 24.73 -2.99 -12.70
N VAL A 241 23.66 -2.29 -13.09
CA VAL A 241 22.80 -1.59 -12.14
C VAL A 241 21.46 -2.31 -12.03
N VAL A 242 21.00 -2.54 -10.81
CA VAL A 242 19.72 -3.21 -10.51
C VAL A 242 18.77 -2.21 -9.88
N VAL A 243 17.56 -2.07 -10.44
CA VAL A 243 16.55 -1.14 -9.96
C VAL A 243 15.51 -1.91 -9.16
N GLY A 244 15.51 -1.74 -7.83
CA GLY A 244 14.71 -2.48 -6.86
C GLY A 244 15.52 -3.58 -6.18
N PHE A 245 15.40 -3.70 -4.84
CA PHE A 245 16.13 -4.69 -4.06
C PHE A 245 15.21 -5.66 -3.31
N GLY A 246 14.15 -6.09 -4.00
CA GLY A 246 13.29 -7.23 -3.65
C GLY A 246 13.90 -8.59 -3.98
N ALA A 247 13.12 -9.66 -3.99
CA ALA A 247 13.61 -11.02 -4.31
C ALA A 247 14.33 -11.13 -5.65
N SER A 248 13.74 -10.58 -6.72
CA SER A 248 14.35 -10.62 -8.06
C SER A 248 15.58 -9.72 -8.14
N GLY A 249 15.56 -8.54 -7.54
CA GLY A 249 16.70 -7.62 -7.51
C GLY A 249 17.88 -8.15 -6.71
N MET A 250 17.61 -8.74 -5.53
CA MET A 250 18.61 -9.38 -4.68
C MET A 250 19.30 -10.53 -5.41
N THR A 251 18.53 -11.42 -6.04
CA THR A 251 19.09 -12.57 -6.75
C THR A 251 19.81 -12.19 -8.03
N ALA A 252 19.33 -11.18 -8.76
CA ALA A 252 20.06 -10.59 -9.87
C ALA A 252 21.41 -10.00 -9.42
N SER A 253 21.41 -9.28 -8.31
CA SER A 253 22.61 -8.65 -7.78
C SER A 253 23.65 -9.67 -7.33
N LEU A 254 23.22 -10.67 -6.55
CA LEU A 254 24.09 -11.78 -6.10
C LEU A 254 24.63 -12.58 -7.28
N ALA A 255 23.78 -12.98 -8.23
CA ALA A 255 24.20 -13.81 -9.35
C ALA A 255 25.15 -13.08 -10.32
N ALA A 256 24.97 -11.77 -10.50
CA ALA A 256 25.91 -10.95 -11.27
C ALA A 256 27.25 -10.80 -10.53
N ALA A 257 27.21 -10.53 -9.22
CA ALA A 257 28.39 -10.32 -8.39
C ALA A 257 29.22 -11.61 -8.21
N GLU A 258 28.59 -12.78 -8.09
CA GLU A 258 29.26 -14.09 -8.11
C GLU A 258 30.07 -14.32 -9.39
N ARG A 259 29.71 -13.67 -10.50
CA ARG A 259 30.44 -13.71 -11.77
C ARG A 259 31.48 -12.60 -11.92
N GLY A 260 31.75 -11.86 -10.84
CA GLY A 260 32.76 -10.80 -10.79
C GLY A 260 32.30 -9.44 -11.33
N ALA A 261 31.01 -9.26 -11.62
CA ALA A 261 30.49 -7.95 -12.03
C ALA A 261 30.47 -6.98 -10.85
N LYS A 262 30.83 -5.71 -11.09
CA LYS A 262 30.58 -4.63 -10.13
C LYS A 262 29.10 -4.26 -10.17
N VAL A 263 28.39 -4.47 -9.06
CA VAL A 263 26.94 -4.26 -9.00
C VAL A 263 26.57 -3.10 -8.07
N ILE A 264 25.69 -2.23 -8.56
CA ILE A 264 24.99 -1.23 -7.73
C ILE A 264 23.49 -1.49 -7.81
N ALA A 265 22.85 -1.70 -6.67
CA ALA A 265 21.41 -1.78 -6.54
C ALA A 265 20.84 -0.44 -6.05
N LEU A 266 19.67 -0.05 -6.56
CA LEU A 266 18.92 1.13 -6.14
C LEU A 266 17.61 0.69 -5.52
N GLU A 267 17.26 1.16 -4.33
CA GLU A 267 16.01 0.85 -3.65
C GLU A 267 15.34 2.14 -3.19
N LYS A 268 14.12 2.41 -3.69
CA LYS A 268 13.41 3.67 -3.38
C LYS A 268 12.96 3.75 -1.93
N SER A 269 12.72 2.62 -1.27
CA SER A 269 12.31 2.57 0.13
C SER A 269 13.49 2.57 1.09
N GLY A 270 13.23 2.84 2.38
CA GLY A 270 14.26 2.76 3.42
C GLY A 270 14.50 1.34 3.93
N ARG A 271 13.97 0.31 3.26
CA ARG A 271 14.06 -1.10 3.67
C ARG A 271 14.12 -2.01 2.46
N ILE A 272 14.88 -3.08 2.55
CA ILE A 272 15.05 -4.02 1.44
C ILE A 272 13.95 -5.10 1.41
N GLY A 273 13.91 -5.86 0.31
CA GLY A 273 13.11 -7.06 0.17
C GLY A 273 11.72 -6.87 -0.43
N GLY A 274 11.22 -5.64 -0.57
CA GLY A 274 9.98 -5.33 -1.29
C GLY A 274 8.76 -6.14 -0.81
N THR A 275 7.85 -6.50 -1.72
CA THR A 275 6.68 -7.32 -1.38
C THR A 275 7.05 -8.73 -0.91
N SER A 276 8.20 -9.26 -1.34
CA SER A 276 8.64 -10.63 -1.04
C SER A 276 8.75 -10.93 0.45
N VAL A 277 9.12 -9.94 1.27
CA VAL A 277 9.23 -10.09 2.73
C VAL A 277 7.90 -10.31 3.46
N VAL A 278 6.76 -10.04 2.81
CA VAL A 278 5.41 -10.31 3.37
C VAL A 278 4.77 -11.57 2.77
N THR A 279 5.47 -12.29 1.89
CA THR A 279 5.03 -13.55 1.30
C THR A 279 5.32 -14.73 2.23
N SER A 280 5.11 -15.96 1.77
CA SER A 280 5.22 -17.16 2.61
C SER A 280 6.21 -18.20 2.09
N GLY A 281 6.80 -17.99 0.91
CA GLY A 281 7.77 -18.89 0.28
C GLY A 281 7.64 -18.95 -1.25
N PRO A 282 8.68 -19.42 -1.94
CA PRO A 282 8.68 -19.58 -3.39
C PRO A 282 8.10 -20.91 -3.87
N MET A 283 7.87 -20.96 -5.19
CA MET A 283 7.79 -22.20 -5.93
C MET A 283 9.19 -22.81 -6.08
N ALA A 284 9.33 -24.11 -5.82
CA ALA A 284 10.51 -24.88 -6.13
C ALA A 284 10.13 -26.28 -6.64
N VAL A 285 10.52 -26.58 -7.87
CA VAL A 285 10.35 -27.90 -8.48
C VAL A 285 11.61 -28.70 -8.20
N ASN A 286 11.45 -29.85 -7.53
CA ASN A 286 12.51 -30.86 -7.36
C ASN A 286 13.86 -30.27 -6.90
N ALA A 287 13.86 -29.46 -5.84
CA ALA A 287 15.11 -28.96 -5.25
C ALA A 287 16.07 -30.13 -4.97
N PRO A 288 17.32 -30.11 -5.49
CA PRO A 288 18.25 -31.24 -5.38
C PRO A 288 18.37 -31.78 -3.96
N SER A 289 18.52 -30.90 -2.97
CA SER A 289 18.63 -31.24 -1.55
C SER A 289 17.40 -31.99 -1.01
N MET A 290 16.21 -31.75 -1.57
CA MET A 290 14.96 -32.43 -1.21
C MET A 290 14.79 -33.76 -1.96
N VAL A 291 15.24 -33.83 -3.22
CA VAL A 291 15.21 -35.05 -4.04
C VAL A 291 16.19 -36.08 -3.47
N GLU A 292 17.39 -35.67 -3.09
CA GLU A 292 18.45 -36.57 -2.59
C GLU A 292 18.12 -37.21 -1.24
N ARG A 293 17.30 -36.55 -0.40
CA ARG A 293 16.97 -37.06 0.94
C ARG A 293 15.64 -37.79 1.01
N ARG A 294 15.54 -38.70 1.98
CA ARG A 294 14.28 -39.32 2.42
C ARG A 294 13.50 -38.34 3.31
N ILE A 295 12.19 -38.22 3.09
CA ILE A 295 11.27 -37.41 3.92
C ILE A 295 10.23 -38.34 4.54
N ALA A 296 10.30 -38.53 5.86
CA ALA A 296 9.51 -39.57 6.54
C ALA A 296 8.00 -39.28 6.59
N ASP A 297 7.63 -38.03 6.82
CA ASP A 297 6.24 -37.58 7.01
C ASP A 297 5.83 -36.58 5.93
N TRP A 298 6.16 -36.87 4.68
CA TRP A 298 5.87 -35.97 3.56
C TRP A 298 4.37 -35.92 3.30
N ASP A 299 3.81 -34.70 3.27
CA ASP A 299 2.42 -34.44 2.93
C ASP A 299 2.25 -34.44 1.41
N ASP A 300 2.01 -35.62 0.84
CA ASP A 300 1.91 -35.82 -0.61
C ASP A 300 0.59 -35.21 -1.13
N PRO A 301 0.64 -34.10 -1.90
CA PRO A 301 -0.56 -33.43 -2.38
C PRO A 301 -1.31 -34.22 -3.46
N LEU A 302 -0.63 -35.12 -4.18
CA LEU A 302 -1.25 -35.96 -5.20
C LEU A 302 -2.08 -37.08 -4.55
N GLN A 303 -1.53 -37.70 -3.50
CA GLN A 303 -2.22 -38.78 -2.77
C GLN A 303 -3.10 -38.29 -1.62
N ARG A 304 -3.02 -37.00 -1.28
CA ARG A 304 -3.76 -36.34 -0.18
C ARG A 304 -3.60 -37.07 1.16
N LYS A 305 -2.39 -37.58 1.42
CA LYS A 305 -2.04 -38.28 2.66
C LYS A 305 -0.56 -38.11 2.97
N LYS A 306 -0.21 -38.28 4.24
CA LYS A 306 1.19 -38.40 4.64
C LYS A 306 1.77 -39.74 4.19
N ARG A 307 2.97 -39.71 3.65
CA ARG A 307 3.76 -40.90 3.34
C ARG A 307 5.25 -40.62 3.45
N VAL A 308 6.02 -41.69 3.35
CA VAL A 308 7.45 -41.59 3.12
C VAL A 308 7.68 -41.25 1.65
N LYS A 309 8.51 -40.22 1.41
CA LYS A 309 9.15 -39.96 0.11
C LYS A 309 10.58 -40.47 0.20
N GLU A 310 10.98 -41.35 -0.71
CA GLU A 310 12.29 -42.01 -0.65
C GLU A 310 13.41 -41.13 -1.22
N ALA A 311 14.67 -41.41 -0.86
CA ALA A 311 15.83 -40.74 -1.44
C ALA A 311 15.92 -41.01 -2.95
N GLY A 312 16.18 -39.97 -3.75
CA GLY A 312 16.20 -40.03 -5.22
C GLY A 312 14.83 -39.91 -5.89
N GLU A 313 13.73 -40.00 -5.13
CA GLU A 313 12.38 -39.80 -5.67
C GLU A 313 12.14 -38.31 -5.99
N PRO A 314 11.63 -37.94 -7.18
CA PRO A 314 11.21 -36.57 -7.45
C PRO A 314 9.92 -36.24 -6.67
N LEU A 315 9.78 -34.98 -6.27
CA LEU A 315 8.56 -34.49 -5.60
C LEU A 315 7.45 -34.21 -6.61
N VAL A 316 7.82 -33.85 -7.84
CA VAL A 316 6.93 -33.47 -8.93
C VAL A 316 7.41 -34.08 -10.24
N ASP A 317 6.49 -34.61 -11.05
CA ASP A 317 6.75 -34.86 -12.47
C ASP A 317 6.78 -33.52 -13.23
N ALA A 318 7.98 -33.07 -13.57
CA ALA A 318 8.20 -31.76 -14.17
C ALA A 318 7.59 -31.62 -15.58
N GLU A 319 7.62 -32.67 -16.40
CA GLU A 319 7.03 -32.63 -17.74
C GLU A 319 5.50 -32.62 -17.67
N ALA A 320 4.91 -33.38 -16.73
CA ALA A 320 3.48 -33.33 -16.49
C ALA A 320 3.03 -31.95 -15.98
N LEU A 321 3.84 -31.30 -15.13
CA LEU A 321 3.60 -29.94 -14.68
C LEU A 321 3.65 -28.94 -15.85
N ILE A 322 4.68 -29.00 -16.70
CA ILE A 322 4.80 -28.12 -17.88
C ILE A 322 3.62 -28.31 -18.83
N SER A 323 3.21 -29.56 -19.09
CA SER A 323 2.05 -29.87 -19.94
C SER A 323 0.75 -29.32 -19.34
N ASP A 324 0.55 -29.47 -18.03
CA ASP A 324 -0.61 -28.93 -17.33
C ASP A 324 -0.66 -27.40 -17.40
N TRP A 325 0.49 -26.73 -17.18
CA TRP A 325 0.61 -25.28 -17.26
C TRP A 325 0.34 -24.76 -18.66
N THR A 326 0.94 -25.40 -19.67
CA THR A 326 0.73 -25.10 -21.09
C THR A 326 -0.74 -25.21 -21.47
N ARG A 327 -1.42 -26.28 -21.02
CA ARG A 327 -2.86 -26.45 -21.22
C ARG A 327 -3.68 -25.40 -20.48
N TYR A 328 -3.29 -25.03 -19.27
CA TYR A 328 -3.98 -23.99 -18.51
C TYR A 328 -3.90 -22.62 -19.19
N THR A 329 -2.76 -22.28 -19.79
CA THR A 329 -2.54 -21.00 -20.49
C THR A 329 -2.96 -21.02 -21.96
N THR A 330 -3.35 -22.17 -22.48
CA THR A 330 -3.99 -22.28 -23.79
C THR A 330 -5.50 -21.99 -23.66
N VAL A 331 -5.96 -20.94 -24.34
CA VAL A 331 -7.37 -20.52 -24.34
C VAL A 331 -7.84 -20.41 -25.78
N ASP A 332 -8.96 -21.05 -26.10
CA ASP A 332 -9.52 -21.10 -27.46
C ASP A 332 -8.51 -21.56 -28.54
N GLY A 333 -7.63 -22.50 -28.17
CA GLY A 333 -6.59 -23.05 -29.05
C GLY A 333 -5.34 -22.17 -29.21
N VAL A 334 -5.28 -21.00 -28.55
CA VAL A 334 -4.14 -20.08 -28.59
C VAL A 334 -3.32 -20.22 -27.31
N GLN A 335 -2.02 -20.51 -27.46
CA GLN A 335 -1.08 -20.45 -26.34
C GLN A 335 -0.83 -18.99 -25.96
N CYS A 336 -1.22 -18.60 -24.75
CA CYS A 336 -1.05 -17.23 -24.27
C CYS A 336 0.22 -17.01 -23.42
N ALA A 337 0.91 -18.07 -22.97
CA ALA A 337 2.15 -17.98 -22.20
C ALA A 337 3.38 -18.38 -23.03
N LYS A 338 4.57 -17.93 -22.62
CA LYS A 338 5.84 -18.30 -23.27
C LYS A 338 6.36 -19.61 -22.69
N GLU A 339 6.07 -20.72 -23.37
CA GLU A 339 6.43 -22.08 -22.94
C GLU A 339 7.92 -22.26 -22.63
N GLY A 340 8.81 -21.65 -23.42
CA GLY A 340 10.24 -21.69 -23.17
C GLY A 340 10.64 -21.07 -21.82
N ILE A 341 9.93 -20.04 -21.37
CA ILE A 341 10.15 -19.41 -20.07
C ILE A 341 9.56 -20.28 -18.95
N ILE A 342 8.36 -20.85 -19.14
CA ILE A 342 7.76 -21.81 -18.19
C ILE A 342 8.75 -22.95 -17.92
N ARG A 343 9.26 -23.59 -18.98
CA ARG A 343 10.24 -24.68 -18.87
C ARG A 343 11.48 -24.22 -18.10
N ARG A 344 12.04 -23.06 -18.46
CA ARG A 344 13.23 -22.54 -17.79
C ARG A 344 13.02 -22.32 -16.29
N ILE A 345 11.84 -21.87 -15.86
CA ILE A 345 11.52 -21.69 -14.45
C ILE A 345 11.37 -23.03 -13.74
N VAL A 346 10.63 -23.96 -14.35
CA VAL A 346 10.46 -25.32 -13.81
C VAL A 346 11.84 -25.94 -13.58
N ASP A 347 12.71 -25.92 -14.59
CA ASP A 347 14.04 -26.53 -14.53
C ASP A 347 14.97 -25.86 -13.51
N ARG A 348 14.91 -24.52 -13.36
CA ARG A 348 15.84 -23.75 -12.52
C ARG A 348 15.38 -23.53 -11.08
N SER A 349 14.09 -23.72 -10.80
CA SER A 349 13.51 -23.31 -9.50
C SER A 349 14.08 -24.08 -8.31
N GLY A 350 14.25 -25.40 -8.44
CA GLY A 350 14.85 -26.23 -7.40
C GLY A 350 16.29 -25.85 -7.07
N GLU A 351 17.14 -25.72 -8.09
CA GLU A 351 18.55 -25.30 -7.94
C GLU A 351 18.68 -23.88 -7.38
N THR A 352 17.72 -23.01 -7.69
CA THR A 352 17.69 -21.64 -7.16
C THR A 352 17.31 -21.62 -5.69
N LEU A 353 16.37 -22.48 -5.28
CA LEU A 353 16.04 -22.63 -3.86
C LEU A 353 17.26 -23.10 -3.05
N ASP A 354 17.97 -24.13 -3.52
CA ASP A 354 19.18 -24.62 -2.84
C ASP A 354 20.30 -23.57 -2.82
N TRP A 355 20.51 -22.85 -3.93
CA TRP A 355 21.49 -21.76 -3.99
C TRP A 355 21.18 -20.64 -2.96
N LEU A 356 19.91 -20.28 -2.77
CA LEU A 356 19.49 -19.30 -1.76
C LEU A 356 19.81 -19.75 -0.32
N THR A 357 19.86 -21.05 -0.04
CA THR A 357 20.25 -21.54 1.29
C THR A 357 21.69 -21.17 1.64
N GLY A 358 22.57 -21.09 0.64
CA GLY A 358 23.92 -20.54 0.81
C GLY A 358 23.84 -19.13 1.39
N TYR A 359 22.92 -18.30 0.92
CA TYR A 359 22.75 -16.90 1.37
C TYR A 359 21.96 -16.72 2.65
N GLY A 360 21.71 -17.81 3.38
CA GLY A 360 21.08 -17.78 4.69
C GLY A 360 19.55 -17.84 4.67
N PHE A 361 18.93 -18.10 3.52
CA PHE A 361 17.52 -18.45 3.45
C PHE A 361 17.28 -19.87 3.98
N GLU A 362 16.15 -20.06 4.65
CA GLU A 362 15.75 -21.37 5.15
C GLU A 362 14.34 -21.71 4.68
N PHE A 363 14.17 -22.92 4.14
CA PHE A 363 12.91 -23.39 3.58
C PHE A 363 12.45 -24.70 4.24
N SER A 364 11.14 -24.88 4.30
CA SER A 364 10.52 -26.17 4.59
C SER A 364 10.31 -26.96 3.30
N ASP A 365 10.10 -28.28 3.43
CA ASP A 365 9.85 -29.16 2.28
C ASP A 365 8.67 -28.68 1.44
N ALA A 366 8.79 -28.88 0.12
CA ALA A 366 7.75 -28.50 -0.83
C ALA A 366 6.47 -29.30 -0.57
N LYS A 367 5.33 -28.60 -0.63
CA LYS A 367 3.99 -29.14 -0.38
C LYS A 367 2.95 -28.54 -1.34
N GLY A 368 1.74 -29.10 -1.31
CA GLY A 368 0.61 -28.52 -2.03
C GLY A 368 0.21 -27.14 -1.51
N PHE A 369 -0.43 -26.35 -2.37
CA PHE A 369 -0.97 -25.03 -2.05
C PHE A 369 -2.41 -24.91 -2.54
N LEU A 370 -3.32 -24.46 -1.67
CA LEU A 370 -4.74 -24.22 -2.00
C LEU A 370 -5.45 -25.40 -2.70
N GLY A 371 -5.12 -26.63 -2.33
CA GLY A 371 -5.79 -27.82 -2.87
C GLY A 371 -5.30 -28.26 -4.25
N ASN A 372 -4.23 -27.67 -4.78
CA ASN A 372 -3.56 -28.18 -5.98
C ASN A 372 -2.83 -29.50 -5.70
N GLN A 373 -2.63 -30.29 -6.76
CA GLN A 373 -2.01 -31.63 -6.69
C GLN A 373 -0.47 -31.60 -6.72
N TRP A 374 0.13 -30.42 -6.90
CA TRP A 374 1.56 -30.29 -7.17
C TRP A 374 2.32 -29.86 -5.91
N ALA A 375 3.38 -30.60 -5.54
CA ALA A 375 4.25 -30.27 -4.41
C ALA A 375 5.26 -29.18 -4.77
N LEU A 376 4.77 -27.96 -4.96
CA LEU A 376 5.53 -26.84 -5.51
C LEU A 376 5.93 -25.80 -4.49
N PHE A 377 5.12 -25.61 -3.46
CA PHE A 377 5.29 -24.48 -2.55
C PHE A 377 6.23 -24.86 -1.41
N SER A 378 7.38 -24.19 -1.33
CA SER A 378 8.38 -24.37 -0.27
C SER A 378 8.32 -23.19 0.70
N PRO A 379 7.66 -23.34 1.87
CA PRO A 379 7.51 -22.22 2.80
C PRO A 379 8.85 -21.76 3.37
N PHE A 380 8.99 -20.46 3.62
CA PHE A 380 10.04 -19.97 4.50
C PHE A 380 9.93 -20.65 5.88
N LYS A 381 11.05 -21.08 6.46
CA LYS A 381 11.07 -21.75 7.75
C LYS A 381 10.81 -20.75 8.88
N GLY A 382 9.98 -21.16 9.84
CA GLY A 382 9.63 -20.36 11.01
C GLY A 382 8.44 -19.41 10.78
N ASN A 383 8.40 -18.30 11.52
CA ASN A 383 7.34 -17.30 11.38
C ASN A 383 7.73 -16.25 10.33
N LYS A 384 6.75 -15.65 9.66
CA LYS A 384 6.95 -14.55 8.69
C LYS A 384 7.74 -13.36 9.22
N ALA A 385 7.71 -13.12 10.54
CA ALA A 385 8.56 -12.11 11.16
C ALA A 385 10.07 -12.34 10.91
N LEU A 386 10.47 -13.57 10.59
CA LEU A 386 11.85 -13.95 10.26
C LEU A 386 12.18 -13.74 8.77
N THR A 387 11.19 -13.60 7.90
CA THR A 387 11.41 -13.54 6.45
C THR A 387 12.34 -12.39 6.07
N GLU A 388 12.15 -11.20 6.66
CA GLU A 388 13.02 -10.04 6.46
C GLU A 388 14.49 -10.34 6.83
N GLY A 389 14.71 -11.17 7.86
CA GLY A 389 16.06 -11.57 8.29
C GLY A 389 16.82 -12.38 7.24
N PHE A 390 16.13 -13.19 6.42
CA PHE A 390 16.78 -13.92 5.33
C PHE A 390 17.31 -12.98 4.24
N PHE A 391 16.51 -11.97 3.87
CA PHE A 391 16.95 -10.92 2.94
C PHE A 391 18.10 -10.09 3.52
N GLY A 392 18.07 -9.78 4.82
CA GLY A 392 19.15 -9.09 5.51
C GLY A 392 20.47 -9.86 5.49
N LYS A 393 20.45 -11.18 5.73
CA LYS A 393 21.63 -12.04 5.61
C LYS A 393 22.19 -12.04 4.18
N ALA A 394 21.32 -12.17 3.18
CA ALA A 394 21.72 -12.15 1.78
C ALA A 394 22.31 -10.80 1.34
N ALA A 395 21.70 -9.68 1.77
CA ALA A 395 22.22 -8.33 1.55
C ALA A 395 23.61 -8.15 2.16
N LYS A 396 23.80 -8.61 3.39
CA LYS A 396 25.09 -8.54 4.08
C LYS A 396 26.18 -9.29 3.30
N ARG A 397 25.88 -10.50 2.80
CA ARG A 397 26.82 -11.25 1.95
C ARG A 397 27.09 -10.54 0.63
N PHE A 398 26.07 -9.96 -0.01
CA PHE A 398 26.24 -9.16 -1.23
C PHE A 398 27.24 -8.02 -1.03
N GLU A 399 27.14 -7.29 0.08
CA GLU A 399 28.00 -6.15 0.38
C GLU A 399 29.40 -6.58 0.84
N GLU A 400 29.48 -7.49 1.82
CA GLU A 400 30.74 -7.85 2.48
C GLU A 400 31.59 -8.82 1.65
N GLU A 401 30.99 -9.77 0.94
CA GLU A 401 31.73 -10.81 0.20
C GLU A 401 32.01 -10.42 -1.24
N PHE A 402 31.11 -9.66 -1.87
CA PHE A 402 31.24 -9.29 -3.29
C PHE A 402 31.50 -7.79 -3.52
N GLY A 403 31.53 -6.98 -2.46
CA GLY A 403 31.71 -5.52 -2.59
C GLY A 403 30.55 -4.83 -3.30
N GLY A 404 29.38 -5.48 -3.35
CA GLY A 404 28.15 -4.91 -3.87
C GLY A 404 27.70 -3.71 -3.04
N ARG A 405 26.88 -2.83 -3.64
CA ARG A 405 26.32 -1.68 -2.93
C ARG A 405 24.82 -1.56 -3.17
N CYS A 406 24.02 -1.51 -2.11
CA CYS A 406 22.61 -1.15 -2.19
C CYS A 406 22.40 0.29 -1.70
N LEU A 407 21.94 1.17 -2.59
CA LEU A 407 21.56 2.53 -2.25
C LEU A 407 20.06 2.56 -1.91
N VAL A 408 19.74 2.52 -0.62
CA VAL A 408 18.36 2.70 -0.14
C VAL A 408 17.94 4.17 -0.19
N GLU A 409 16.64 4.44 -0.03
CA GLU A 409 16.04 5.76 -0.22
C GLU A 409 16.47 6.43 -1.54
N THR A 410 16.70 5.65 -2.60
CA THR A 410 17.21 6.12 -3.89
C THR A 410 16.30 5.63 -5.02
N GLU A 411 15.46 6.54 -5.52
CA GLU A 411 14.47 6.25 -6.55
C GLU A 411 15.05 6.42 -7.95
N ALA A 412 15.00 5.36 -8.77
CA ALA A 412 15.31 5.46 -10.19
C ALA A 412 14.21 6.26 -10.92
N THR A 413 14.62 7.24 -11.72
CA THR A 413 13.72 8.20 -12.36
C THR A 413 13.73 8.13 -13.89
N SER A 414 14.84 7.70 -14.50
CA SER A 414 14.92 7.49 -15.96
C SER A 414 16.07 6.58 -16.36
N LEU A 415 15.90 5.88 -17.48
CA LEU A 415 16.98 5.16 -18.16
C LEU A 415 17.87 6.13 -18.94
N ILE A 416 19.17 5.85 -18.97
CA ILE A 416 20.12 6.54 -19.85
C ILE A 416 20.23 5.73 -21.13
N VAL A 417 19.82 6.31 -22.25
CA VAL A 417 19.80 5.64 -23.56
C VAL A 417 20.73 6.35 -24.52
N VAL A 418 21.65 5.60 -25.14
CA VAL A 418 22.61 6.10 -26.15
C VAL A 418 22.52 5.19 -27.37
N ASN A 419 22.21 5.76 -28.53
CA ASN A 419 22.07 5.03 -29.80
C ASN A 419 21.13 3.80 -29.72
N GLY A 420 20.06 3.90 -28.92
CA GLY A 420 19.08 2.81 -28.72
C GLY A 420 19.50 1.74 -27.72
N ARG A 421 20.72 1.81 -27.15
CA ARG A 421 21.19 0.95 -26.07
C ARG A 421 20.99 1.62 -24.71
N VAL A 422 20.54 0.88 -23.71
CA VAL A 422 20.48 1.34 -22.32
C VAL A 422 21.86 1.20 -21.67
N VAL A 423 22.37 2.29 -21.10
CA VAL A 423 23.73 2.41 -20.57
C VAL A 423 23.79 2.95 -19.13
N GLY A 424 22.66 2.93 -18.42
CA GLY A 424 22.61 3.37 -17.03
C GLY A 424 21.26 3.91 -16.61
N VAL A 425 21.24 4.49 -15.41
CA VAL A 425 20.04 5.00 -14.75
C VAL A 425 20.34 6.34 -14.07
N LYS A 426 19.40 7.28 -14.18
CA LYS A 426 19.35 8.46 -13.30
C LYS A 426 18.40 8.18 -12.14
N ALA A 427 18.77 8.62 -10.95
CA ALA A 427 18.03 8.41 -9.72
C ALA A 427 18.07 9.65 -8.81
N ARG A 428 17.23 9.66 -7.78
CA ARG A 428 17.15 10.73 -6.79
C ARG A 428 17.03 10.13 -5.39
N LYS A 429 17.86 10.60 -4.46
CA LYS A 429 17.72 10.24 -3.05
C LYS A 429 16.58 10.97 -2.39
N SER A 430 16.06 10.44 -1.28
CA SER A 430 15.01 11.09 -0.51
C SER A 430 15.40 12.48 0.02
N ASP A 431 16.68 12.79 0.21
CA ASP A 431 17.14 14.13 0.61
C ASP A 431 17.18 15.16 -0.55
N GLY A 432 17.00 14.72 -1.80
CA GLY A 432 17.07 15.54 -3.00
C GLY A 432 18.31 15.31 -3.88
N THR A 433 19.34 14.63 -3.36
CA THR A 433 20.60 14.35 -4.06
C THR A 433 20.34 13.64 -5.39
N GLU A 434 20.91 14.16 -6.48
CA GLU A 434 20.83 13.51 -7.80
C GLU A 434 21.89 12.43 -7.92
N VAL A 435 21.51 11.26 -8.41
CA VAL A 435 22.38 10.10 -8.56
C VAL A 435 22.41 9.70 -10.04
N THR A 436 23.59 9.50 -10.59
CA THR A 436 23.78 8.91 -11.93
C THR A 436 24.57 7.62 -11.79
N VAL A 437 24.06 6.52 -12.33
CA VAL A 437 24.78 5.24 -12.39
C VAL A 437 24.97 4.87 -13.86
N ASN A 438 26.20 4.98 -14.35
CA ASN A 438 26.58 4.48 -15.67
C ASN A 438 26.86 2.97 -15.57
N ALA A 439 26.26 2.17 -16.45
CA ALA A 439 26.38 0.72 -16.42
C ALA A 439 26.32 0.08 -17.82
N ARG A 440 26.90 -1.10 -17.98
CA ARG A 440 26.80 -1.86 -19.24
C ARG A 440 25.42 -2.49 -19.43
N ALA A 441 24.75 -2.80 -18.32
CA ALA A 441 23.43 -3.40 -18.26
C ALA A 441 22.60 -2.83 -17.10
N VAL A 442 21.28 -2.72 -17.33
CA VAL A 442 20.27 -2.32 -16.35
C VAL A 442 19.28 -3.47 -16.19
N ILE A 443 19.05 -3.90 -14.95
CA ILE A 443 18.02 -4.89 -14.61
C ILE A 443 16.89 -4.19 -13.85
N LEU A 444 15.70 -4.17 -14.43
CA LEU A 444 14.48 -3.70 -13.77
C LEU A 444 13.90 -4.82 -12.91
N ALA A 445 13.93 -4.59 -11.61
CA ALA A 445 13.42 -5.47 -10.55
C ALA A 445 12.56 -4.66 -9.54
N SER A 446 11.82 -3.68 -10.08
CA SER A 446 11.04 -2.68 -9.34
C SER A 446 9.67 -3.17 -8.89
N GLY A 447 9.22 -4.31 -9.42
CA GLY A 447 7.94 -4.92 -9.13
C GLY A 447 6.85 -4.58 -10.15
N GLY A 448 5.60 -4.83 -9.79
CA GLY A 448 4.45 -4.52 -10.64
C GLY A 448 4.03 -3.05 -10.57
N PHE A 449 2.76 -2.79 -10.90
CA PHE A 449 2.13 -1.46 -10.87
C PHE A 449 0.91 -1.39 -9.93
N GLY A 450 0.81 -2.33 -8.97
CA GLY A 450 -0.32 -2.41 -8.02
C GLY A 450 -0.40 -1.21 -7.04
N GLY A 451 0.69 -0.47 -6.89
CA GLY A 451 0.73 0.79 -6.14
C GLY A 451 0.22 2.02 -6.91
N SER A 452 -0.09 1.89 -8.20
CA SER A 452 -0.54 3.00 -9.05
C SER A 452 -1.98 2.80 -9.52
N ASP A 453 -2.90 3.54 -8.89
CA ASP A 453 -4.30 3.61 -9.31
C ASP A 453 -4.40 4.01 -10.80
N GLU A 454 -3.60 4.96 -11.27
CA GLU A 454 -3.56 5.37 -12.68
C GLU A 454 -3.27 4.19 -13.62
N MET A 455 -2.24 3.38 -13.33
CA MET A 455 -1.90 2.23 -14.17
C MET A 455 -2.91 1.09 -14.01
N MET A 456 -3.44 0.86 -12.80
CA MET A 456 -4.51 -0.12 -12.59
C MET A 456 -5.77 0.24 -13.37
N GLU A 457 -6.23 1.50 -13.35
CA GLU A 457 -7.35 1.95 -14.18
C GLU A 457 -7.03 1.79 -15.66
N LYS A 458 -5.83 2.19 -16.10
CA LYS A 458 -5.43 2.11 -17.52
C LYS A 458 -5.41 0.67 -18.05
N TYR A 459 -4.82 -0.26 -17.31
CA TYR A 459 -4.55 -1.62 -17.82
C TYR A 459 -5.55 -2.66 -17.32
N LEU A 460 -6.11 -2.50 -16.11
CA LEU A 460 -7.06 -3.45 -15.52
C LEU A 460 -8.52 -2.94 -15.55
N GLY A 461 -8.73 -1.65 -15.85
CA GLY A 461 -10.06 -1.02 -15.88
C GLY A 461 -10.67 -0.73 -14.51
N GLU A 462 -9.91 -0.94 -13.44
CA GLU A 462 -10.27 -0.62 -12.07
C GLU A 462 -9.06 -0.67 -11.12
N SER A 463 -9.10 0.15 -10.07
CA SER A 463 -8.11 0.17 -8.99
C SER A 463 -8.41 -0.88 -7.91
N TRP A 464 -7.37 -1.62 -7.50
CA TRP A 464 -7.47 -2.73 -6.55
C TRP A 464 -6.87 -2.39 -5.18
N LYS A 465 -7.35 -3.04 -4.12
CA LYS A 465 -6.80 -2.84 -2.78
C LYS A 465 -5.48 -3.56 -2.64
N MET A 466 -4.45 -2.83 -2.21
CA MET A 466 -3.10 -3.36 -2.05
C MET A 466 -2.89 -3.95 -0.66
N TYR A 467 -2.40 -5.20 -0.60
CA TYR A 467 -1.81 -5.79 0.60
C TYR A 467 -0.28 -5.80 0.54
N GLY A 468 0.30 -6.01 -0.64
CA GLY A 468 1.74 -5.91 -0.82
C GLY A 468 2.27 -4.48 -0.63
N MET A 469 3.53 -4.26 -0.94
CA MET A 469 4.13 -2.94 -0.81
C MET A 469 3.69 -2.01 -1.93
N ALA A 470 3.09 -0.87 -1.58
CA ALA A 470 2.59 0.12 -2.53
C ALA A 470 3.70 0.80 -3.36
N GLN A 471 4.97 0.59 -3.03
CA GLN A 471 6.12 1.06 -3.81
C GLN A 471 6.25 0.38 -5.19
N ASN A 472 5.50 -0.70 -5.46
CA ASN A 472 5.39 -1.26 -6.81
C ASN A 472 4.37 -0.48 -7.65
N ASP A 473 4.70 0.78 -7.91
CA ASP A 473 3.89 1.79 -8.58
C ASP A 473 4.11 1.84 -10.11
N GLY A 474 4.90 0.90 -10.65
CA GLY A 474 5.10 0.73 -12.09
C GLY A 474 6.18 1.62 -12.71
N ASP A 475 7.02 2.31 -11.93
CA ASP A 475 8.04 3.20 -12.48
C ASP A 475 9.06 2.50 -13.39
N GLY A 476 9.51 1.29 -13.05
CA GLY A 476 10.37 0.50 -13.93
C GLY A 476 9.70 0.20 -15.26
N ILE A 477 8.42 -0.18 -15.23
CA ILE A 477 7.61 -0.42 -16.42
C ILE A 477 7.48 0.86 -17.25
N ARG A 478 7.15 2.01 -16.64
CA ARG A 478 7.06 3.31 -17.35
C ARG A 478 8.38 3.69 -18.00
N MET A 479 9.50 3.54 -17.30
CA MET A 479 10.83 3.81 -17.82
C MET A 479 11.15 2.95 -19.05
N ALA A 480 10.85 1.65 -19.00
CA ALA A 480 11.06 0.74 -20.14
C ALA A 480 10.12 1.04 -21.32
N LEU A 481 8.84 1.35 -21.06
CA LEU A 481 7.89 1.79 -22.10
C LEU A 481 8.40 3.05 -22.81
N GLY A 482 8.96 4.01 -22.06
CA GLY A 482 9.60 5.20 -22.62
C GLY A 482 10.82 4.90 -23.50
N ALA A 483 11.48 3.75 -23.31
CA ALA A 483 12.56 3.24 -24.15
C ALA A 483 12.08 2.35 -25.32
N GLY A 484 10.76 2.20 -25.51
CA GLY A 484 10.17 1.43 -26.62
C GLY A 484 9.90 -0.04 -26.30
N ALA A 485 9.85 -0.42 -25.02
CA ALA A 485 9.52 -1.79 -24.62
C ALA A 485 8.08 -2.16 -24.95
N ALA A 486 7.87 -3.43 -25.29
CA ALA A 486 6.56 -4.06 -25.35
C ALA A 486 6.12 -4.56 -23.98
N THR A 487 4.83 -4.88 -23.88
CA THR A 487 4.23 -5.50 -22.70
C THR A 487 3.66 -6.86 -23.07
N TYR A 488 3.48 -7.72 -22.07
CA TYR A 488 2.91 -9.05 -22.24
C TYR A 488 1.90 -9.32 -21.14
N ASN A 489 0.65 -9.62 -21.53
CA ASN A 489 -0.49 -9.84 -20.62
C ASN A 489 -0.63 -8.76 -19.53
N ILE A 490 -0.32 -7.49 -19.81
CA ILE A 490 -0.33 -6.41 -18.81
C ILE A 490 -1.71 -6.18 -18.18
N ASP A 491 -2.77 -6.58 -18.87
CA ASP A 491 -4.17 -6.48 -18.47
C ASP A 491 -4.70 -7.69 -17.69
N MET A 492 -3.84 -8.66 -17.36
CA MET A 492 -4.28 -9.86 -16.63
C MET A 492 -4.76 -9.54 -15.21
N PRO A 493 -5.71 -10.32 -14.66
CA PRO A 493 -6.15 -10.16 -13.27
C PRO A 493 -4.96 -10.11 -12.29
N PRO A 494 -4.98 -9.19 -11.31
CA PRO A 494 -3.87 -9.01 -10.39
C PRO A 494 -3.78 -10.17 -9.39
N MET A 495 -2.68 -10.19 -8.63
CA MET A 495 -2.33 -11.25 -7.70
C MET A 495 -3.19 -11.21 -6.43
N SER A 496 -4.45 -11.64 -6.51
CA SER A 496 -5.36 -11.66 -5.38
C SER A 496 -5.34 -12.98 -4.61
N HIS A 497 -5.28 -12.88 -3.27
CA HIS A 497 -5.22 -14.04 -2.37
C HIS A 497 -6.13 -13.93 -1.16
N PHE A 498 -6.74 -12.77 -0.92
CA PHE A 498 -7.60 -12.53 0.23
C PHE A 498 -8.74 -11.60 -0.17
N SER A 499 -9.88 -11.76 0.50
CA SER A 499 -10.96 -10.77 0.52
C SER A 499 -11.08 -10.14 1.91
N ALA A 500 -11.30 -8.83 1.97
CA ALA A 500 -11.60 -8.12 3.20
C ALA A 500 -12.50 -6.90 2.89
N PRO A 501 -13.08 -6.24 3.90
CA PRO A 501 -13.74 -4.96 3.69
C PRO A 501 -12.72 -3.93 3.20
N PRO A 502 -13.10 -2.97 2.34
CA PRO A 502 -12.18 -1.94 1.84
C PRO A 502 -11.69 -0.98 2.92
N VAL A 503 -12.36 -0.96 4.07
CA VAL A 503 -12.05 -0.18 5.27
C VAL A 503 -11.98 -1.13 6.46
N ILE A 504 -10.84 -1.14 7.15
CA ILE A 504 -10.64 -1.94 8.36
C ILE A 504 -10.96 -1.07 9.57
N LEU A 505 -12.06 -1.37 10.27
CA LEU A 505 -12.48 -0.65 11.47
C LEU A 505 -11.50 -0.91 12.63
N ARG A 506 -11.29 0.11 13.48
CA ARG A 506 -10.32 0.06 14.60
C ARG A 506 -10.79 0.72 15.88
N ASP A 507 -12.00 1.29 15.87
CA ASP A 507 -12.46 2.21 16.92
C ASP A 507 -13.26 1.52 18.02
N PHE A 508 -13.50 0.21 17.91
CA PHE A 508 -14.11 -0.59 18.98
C PHE A 508 -13.03 -1.15 19.92
N ASP A 509 -13.30 -1.15 21.22
CA ASP A 509 -12.39 -1.70 22.23
C ASP A 509 -12.13 -3.20 22.01
N SER A 510 -13.16 -3.93 21.57
CA SER A 510 -13.11 -5.35 21.22
C SER A 510 -12.47 -5.54 19.84
N PRO A 511 -11.33 -6.26 19.72
CA PRO A 511 -10.78 -6.65 18.42
C PRO A 511 -11.76 -7.51 17.59
N PHE A 512 -12.58 -8.32 18.27
CA PHE A 512 -13.61 -9.13 17.64
C PHE A 512 -14.69 -8.28 16.96
N ASP A 513 -15.10 -7.17 17.60
CA ASP A 513 -16.13 -6.27 17.04
C ASP A 513 -15.62 -5.54 15.80
N ASN A 514 -14.33 -5.14 15.82
CA ASN A 514 -13.68 -4.54 14.65
C ASN A 514 -13.64 -5.50 13.44
N ASP A 515 -13.65 -6.81 13.68
CA ASP A 515 -13.59 -7.85 12.64
C ASP A 515 -14.99 -8.31 12.17
N ILE A 516 -16.09 -7.77 12.73
CA ILE A 516 -17.45 -8.12 12.28
C ILE A 516 -17.63 -7.89 10.77
N PRO A 517 -17.25 -6.74 10.18
CA PRO A 517 -17.41 -6.54 8.75
C PRO A 517 -16.54 -7.51 7.94
N PHE A 518 -15.39 -7.93 8.47
CA PHE A 518 -14.57 -8.96 7.84
C PHE A 518 -15.33 -10.29 7.72
N GLY A 519 -15.96 -10.75 8.81
CA GLY A 519 -16.82 -11.94 8.76
C GLY A 519 -17.98 -11.77 7.79
N MET A 520 -18.55 -10.57 7.70
CA MET A 520 -19.66 -10.29 6.78
C MET A 520 -19.27 -10.38 5.29
N VAL A 521 -18.00 -10.17 4.92
CA VAL A 521 -17.59 -10.27 3.51
C VAL A 521 -16.85 -11.57 3.15
N ALA A 522 -16.26 -12.23 4.14
CA ALA A 522 -15.33 -13.34 3.92
C ALA A 522 -15.85 -14.72 4.38
N THR A 523 -17.02 -14.78 5.03
CA THR A 523 -17.61 -16.08 5.41
C THR A 523 -18.25 -16.76 4.21
N SER A 524 -18.19 -18.10 4.20
CA SER A 524 -18.81 -18.90 3.15
C SER A 524 -20.34 -18.91 3.18
N GLU A 525 -20.96 -18.33 4.21
CA GLU A 525 -22.42 -18.43 4.45
C GLU A 525 -23.22 -17.40 3.64
N THR A 526 -22.54 -16.40 3.11
CA THR A 526 -23.14 -15.21 2.49
C THR A 526 -23.59 -15.45 1.05
N LEU A 527 -24.46 -14.58 0.55
CA LEU A 527 -24.68 -14.37 -0.88
C LEU A 527 -23.79 -13.23 -1.34
N ALA A 528 -22.94 -13.47 -2.34
CA ALA A 528 -22.03 -12.45 -2.88
C ALA A 528 -22.42 -12.07 -4.33
N VAL A 529 -22.46 -10.77 -4.62
CA VAL A 529 -22.79 -10.22 -5.94
C VAL A 529 -21.75 -9.22 -6.42
N THR A 530 -21.58 -9.13 -7.74
CA THR A 530 -20.69 -8.17 -8.40
C THR A 530 -21.21 -6.72 -8.26
N LYS A 531 -20.43 -5.75 -8.77
CA LYS A 531 -20.86 -4.35 -8.93
C LYS A 531 -22.15 -4.16 -9.73
N SER A 532 -22.56 -5.14 -10.54
CA SER A 532 -23.80 -5.12 -11.31
C SER A 532 -25.00 -5.77 -10.62
N GLY A 533 -24.78 -6.46 -9.49
CA GLY A 533 -25.81 -7.20 -8.75
C GLY A 533 -25.94 -8.68 -9.14
N ALA A 534 -25.15 -9.17 -10.10
CA ALA A 534 -25.13 -10.59 -10.45
C ALA A 534 -24.32 -11.40 -9.43
N ARG A 535 -24.82 -12.55 -9.00
CA ARG A 535 -24.01 -13.55 -8.29
C ARG A 535 -22.91 -14.07 -9.22
N PHE A 536 -21.73 -14.35 -8.69
CA PHE A 536 -20.55 -14.65 -9.52
C PHE A 536 -19.71 -15.85 -9.05
N ILE A 537 -20.00 -16.41 -7.88
CA ILE A 537 -19.13 -17.40 -7.26
C ILE A 537 -19.90 -18.36 -6.35
N ASN A 538 -19.36 -19.56 -6.18
CA ASN A 538 -19.57 -20.36 -4.99
C ASN A 538 -18.90 -19.68 -3.79
N GLU A 539 -19.66 -19.13 -2.86
CA GLU A 539 -19.10 -18.35 -1.74
C GLU A 539 -18.24 -19.18 -0.78
N ALA A 540 -18.22 -20.51 -0.89
CA ALA A 540 -17.20 -21.33 -0.21
C ALA A 540 -15.76 -20.97 -0.63
N ASN A 541 -15.58 -20.35 -1.80
CA ASN A 541 -14.29 -19.92 -2.34
C ASN A 541 -14.05 -18.41 -2.19
N ILE A 542 -14.97 -17.64 -1.58
CA ILE A 542 -14.93 -16.16 -1.57
C ILE A 542 -13.63 -15.60 -1.01
N GLY A 543 -13.02 -16.29 -0.03
CA GLY A 543 -11.77 -15.85 0.58
C GLY A 543 -10.58 -15.76 -0.38
N ILE A 544 -10.60 -16.52 -1.49
CA ILE A 544 -9.48 -16.59 -2.46
C ILE A 544 -9.91 -16.07 -3.83
N GLU A 545 -11.10 -16.46 -4.29
CA GLU A 545 -11.57 -16.24 -5.66
C GLU A 545 -12.47 -15.01 -5.83
N ALA A 546 -12.58 -14.15 -4.79
CA ALA A 546 -13.36 -12.91 -4.88
C ALA A 546 -12.94 -11.99 -6.04
N TYR A 547 -11.71 -12.12 -6.56
CA TYR A 547 -11.25 -11.38 -7.73
C TYR A 547 -12.12 -11.57 -8.98
N LEU A 548 -12.87 -12.68 -9.07
CA LEU A 548 -13.83 -12.92 -10.15
C LEU A 548 -14.97 -11.88 -10.17
N GLY A 549 -15.21 -11.21 -9.05
CA GLY A 549 -16.19 -10.13 -8.92
C GLY A 549 -15.66 -8.75 -9.36
N GLY A 550 -14.38 -8.65 -9.71
CA GLY A 550 -13.65 -7.38 -9.89
C GLY A 550 -13.05 -6.86 -8.58
N ALA A 551 -12.58 -5.62 -8.56
CA ALA A 551 -11.91 -5.01 -7.40
C ALA A 551 -12.86 -4.74 -6.22
N ARG A 552 -14.17 -4.86 -6.41
CA ARG A 552 -15.20 -4.77 -5.37
C ARG A 552 -16.36 -5.71 -5.64
N PHE A 553 -16.93 -6.27 -4.57
CA PHE A 553 -18.16 -7.06 -4.57
C PHE A 553 -19.01 -6.68 -3.36
N TYR A 554 -20.23 -7.21 -3.28
CA TYR A 554 -21.16 -6.94 -2.17
C TYR A 554 -21.72 -8.25 -1.62
N THR A 555 -21.72 -8.40 -0.30
CA THR A 555 -22.47 -9.46 0.38
C THR A 555 -23.81 -8.90 0.86
N VAL A 556 -24.89 -9.65 0.67
CA VAL A 556 -26.26 -9.18 0.90
C VAL A 556 -26.93 -9.97 2.01
N TYR A 557 -27.59 -9.26 2.93
CA TYR A 557 -28.27 -9.80 4.10
C TYR A 557 -29.68 -9.22 4.22
N SER A 558 -30.63 -10.01 4.72
CA SER A 558 -31.91 -9.51 5.23
C SER A 558 -31.84 -9.29 6.76
N LYS A 559 -32.79 -8.57 7.34
CA LYS A 559 -32.87 -8.38 8.81
C LYS A 559 -32.84 -9.72 9.55
N GLU A 560 -33.54 -10.73 9.06
CA GLU A 560 -33.66 -12.04 9.72
C GLU A 560 -32.29 -12.72 9.84
N GLN A 561 -31.44 -12.55 8.83
CA GLN A 561 -30.06 -13.05 8.87
C GLN A 561 -29.20 -12.23 9.83
N ILE A 562 -29.39 -10.91 9.88
CA ILE A 562 -28.72 -10.06 10.87
C ILE A 562 -29.15 -10.45 12.29
N ASP A 563 -30.42 -10.79 12.52
CA ASP A 563 -30.90 -11.27 13.83
C ASP A 563 -30.23 -12.59 14.24
N ILE A 564 -30.10 -13.53 13.30
CA ILE A 564 -29.36 -14.78 13.53
C ILE A 564 -27.90 -14.48 13.89
N LEU A 565 -27.24 -13.56 13.18
CA LEU A 565 -25.86 -13.18 13.47
C LEU A 565 -25.73 -12.51 14.84
N ARG A 566 -26.69 -11.67 15.23
CA ARG A 566 -26.72 -11.03 16.54
C ARG A 566 -26.77 -12.06 17.68
N GLU A 567 -27.60 -13.08 17.52
CA GLU A 567 -27.83 -14.09 18.57
C GLU A 567 -26.82 -15.23 18.59
N LYS A 568 -26.35 -15.67 17.40
CA LYS A 568 -25.59 -16.92 17.23
C LYS A 568 -24.27 -16.74 16.49
N GLY A 569 -24.11 -15.63 15.77
CA GLY A 569 -23.02 -15.42 14.84
C GLY A 569 -23.01 -16.40 13.68
N PHE A 570 -21.86 -16.45 13.00
CA PHE A 570 -21.60 -17.34 11.88
C PHE A 570 -21.37 -18.78 12.35
N ALA A 571 -21.78 -19.76 11.55
CA ALA A 571 -21.46 -21.17 11.78
C ALA A 571 -19.99 -21.50 11.52
N PHE A 572 -19.33 -20.72 10.67
CA PHE A 572 -17.95 -20.94 10.30
C PHE A 572 -17.08 -19.75 10.70
N ALA A 573 -15.86 -20.07 11.15
CA ALA A 573 -14.87 -19.04 11.39
C ALA A 573 -14.43 -18.40 10.07
N ALA A 574 -14.09 -17.12 10.13
CA ALA A 574 -13.47 -16.41 9.02
C ALA A 574 -12.26 -15.63 9.53
N SER A 575 -11.12 -15.80 8.87
CA SER A 575 -9.91 -15.06 9.19
C SER A 575 -9.21 -14.56 7.93
N GLY A 576 -8.91 -13.28 7.91
CA GLY A 576 -8.23 -12.55 6.83
C GLY A 576 -6.73 -12.45 7.00
N ARG A 577 -6.18 -13.28 7.90
CA ARG A 577 -4.78 -13.27 8.35
C ARG A 577 -4.32 -11.91 8.92
N TYR A 578 -4.03 -10.95 8.05
CA TYR A 578 -3.39 -9.66 8.37
C TYR A 578 -4.34 -8.46 8.25
N LEU A 579 -5.52 -8.68 7.68
CA LEU A 579 -6.54 -7.65 7.49
C LEU A 579 -7.63 -7.75 8.57
N ASN A 580 -7.30 -8.38 9.69
CA ASN A 580 -8.16 -8.58 10.84
C ASN A 580 -7.34 -8.60 12.14
N ARG A 581 -8.00 -8.66 13.28
CA ARG A 581 -7.43 -8.69 14.63
C ARG A 581 -7.81 -9.97 15.39
N GLY A 582 -7.83 -11.10 14.68
CA GLY A 582 -8.22 -12.42 15.20
C GLY A 582 -9.36 -13.07 14.42
N GLY A 583 -10.08 -12.29 13.60
CA GLY A 583 -11.18 -12.74 12.77
C GLY A 583 -12.44 -13.04 13.57
N ILE A 584 -13.41 -13.64 12.88
CA ILE A 584 -14.64 -14.11 13.48
C ILE A 584 -14.53 -15.59 13.82
N LYS A 585 -14.97 -15.93 15.03
CA LYS A 585 -15.04 -17.27 15.57
C LYS A 585 -16.39 -17.88 15.20
N ALA A 586 -16.39 -19.18 14.89
CA ALA A 586 -17.63 -19.93 14.73
C ALA A 586 -18.45 -19.88 16.02
N ASP A 587 -19.77 -19.83 15.87
CA ASP A 587 -20.77 -19.91 16.94
C ASP A 587 -20.64 -18.81 18.01
N ALA A 588 -19.97 -17.70 17.69
CA ALA A 588 -19.80 -16.56 18.58
C ALA A 588 -20.81 -15.44 18.21
N PRO A 589 -21.76 -15.09 19.10
CA PRO A 589 -22.75 -14.03 18.85
C PRO A 589 -22.11 -12.69 18.48
N LEU A 590 -22.66 -12.00 17.49
CA LEU A 590 -22.22 -10.65 17.08
C LEU A 590 -23.08 -9.59 17.78
N SER A 591 -23.00 -9.53 19.11
CA SER A 591 -23.89 -8.70 19.93
C SER A 591 -23.81 -7.20 19.63
N ASN A 592 -22.66 -6.72 19.14
CA ASN A 592 -22.42 -5.31 18.80
C ASN A 592 -22.59 -4.99 17.29
N ILE A 593 -23.20 -5.90 16.52
CA ILE A 593 -23.31 -5.79 15.05
C ILE A 593 -23.98 -4.49 14.60
N ASP A 594 -24.98 -3.98 15.33
CA ASP A 594 -25.70 -2.77 14.92
C ASP A 594 -24.83 -1.51 15.00
N ALA A 595 -24.04 -1.34 16.06
CA ALA A 595 -23.11 -0.22 16.18
C ALA A 595 -21.98 -0.32 15.15
N VAL A 596 -21.49 -1.53 14.90
CA VAL A 596 -20.45 -1.78 13.89
C VAL A 596 -20.96 -1.53 12.47
N MET A 597 -22.19 -1.95 12.16
CA MET A 597 -22.84 -1.62 10.89
C MET A 597 -23.01 -0.12 10.74
N GLN A 598 -23.41 0.60 11.79
CA GLN A 598 -23.50 2.06 11.74
C GLN A 598 -22.14 2.70 11.45
N ALA A 599 -21.07 2.27 12.13
CA ALA A 599 -19.72 2.75 11.83
C ALA A 599 -19.30 2.47 10.38
N GLY A 600 -19.69 1.31 9.82
CA GLY A 600 -19.43 0.99 8.42
C GLY A 600 -20.28 1.78 7.42
N ILE A 601 -21.50 2.19 7.79
CA ILE A 601 -22.35 3.10 7.02
C ILE A 601 -21.71 4.49 7.02
N ASP A 602 -21.29 4.99 8.19
CA ASP A 602 -20.62 6.29 8.33
C ASP A 602 -19.29 6.33 7.57
N ALA A 603 -18.59 5.19 7.51
CA ALA A 603 -17.38 5.01 6.70
C ALA A 603 -17.65 4.77 5.20
N GLY A 604 -18.90 4.61 4.78
CA GLY A 604 -19.32 4.54 3.38
C GLY A 604 -19.13 3.19 2.68
N PHE A 605 -18.95 2.10 3.42
CA PHE A 605 -18.77 0.76 2.81
C PHE A 605 -19.87 -0.25 3.18
N ILE A 606 -20.83 0.14 4.02
CA ILE A 606 -22.05 -0.61 4.34
C ILE A 606 -23.27 0.21 3.91
N TYR A 607 -24.25 -0.46 3.32
CA TYR A 607 -25.53 0.11 2.91
C TYR A 607 -26.65 -0.60 3.66
N LYS A 608 -27.67 0.15 4.11
CA LYS A 608 -28.85 -0.40 4.78
C LYS A 608 -30.10 0.29 4.27
N GLU A 609 -31.02 -0.48 3.68
CA GLU A 609 -32.19 0.06 3.00
C GLU A 609 -33.44 -0.80 3.18
N LYS A 610 -34.63 -0.22 3.05
CA LYS A 610 -35.92 -0.91 3.30
C LYS A 610 -36.35 -1.90 2.22
N SER A 611 -35.65 -1.93 1.09
CA SER A 611 -35.94 -2.86 -0.02
C SER A 611 -34.69 -3.13 -0.86
N LEU A 612 -34.65 -4.26 -1.56
CA LEU A 612 -33.57 -4.59 -2.50
C LEU A 612 -33.44 -3.53 -3.62
N LYS A 613 -34.57 -2.96 -4.07
CA LYS A 613 -34.56 -1.87 -5.06
C LYS A 613 -33.90 -0.60 -4.53
N ALA A 614 -34.22 -0.20 -3.30
CA ALA A 614 -33.58 0.95 -2.65
C ALA A 614 -32.09 0.68 -2.37
N LEU A 615 -31.76 -0.53 -1.91
CA LEU A 615 -30.37 -0.98 -1.71
C LEU A 615 -29.56 -0.90 -3.01
N ALA A 616 -30.11 -1.41 -4.11
CA ALA A 616 -29.49 -1.32 -5.43
C ALA A 616 -29.30 0.12 -5.89
N ALA A 617 -30.27 1.01 -5.62
CA ALA A 617 -30.15 2.43 -5.96
C ALA A 617 -29.05 3.13 -5.17
N ALA A 618 -28.93 2.85 -3.87
CA ALA A 618 -27.88 3.40 -3.01
C ALA A 618 -26.48 2.95 -3.49
N ILE A 619 -26.31 1.67 -3.79
CA ILE A 619 -25.05 1.14 -4.32
C ILE A 619 -24.76 1.68 -5.73
N LYS A 620 -25.79 1.83 -6.58
CA LYS A 620 -25.63 2.41 -7.92
C LYS A 620 -25.18 3.87 -7.86
N ALA A 621 -25.61 4.63 -6.86
CA ALA A 621 -25.17 6.00 -6.66
C ALA A 621 -23.66 6.09 -6.39
N ASP A 622 -23.07 5.07 -5.76
CA ASP A 622 -21.62 4.96 -5.53
C ASP A 622 -20.86 4.44 -6.77
N ASN A 623 -21.30 3.31 -7.34
CA ASN A 623 -20.49 2.58 -8.33
C ASN A 623 -20.95 2.71 -9.79
N GLY A 624 -22.11 3.33 -10.04
CA GLY A 624 -22.71 3.53 -11.36
C GLY A 624 -23.23 2.27 -12.09
N LYS A 625 -23.00 1.07 -11.57
CA LYS A 625 -23.19 -0.21 -12.28
C LYS A 625 -24.32 -1.08 -11.73
N MET A 626 -24.71 -0.91 -10.47
CA MET A 626 -25.68 -1.81 -9.81
C MET A 626 -27.08 -1.78 -10.47
N SER A 627 -27.68 -2.95 -10.63
CA SER A 627 -29.03 -3.13 -11.20
C SER A 627 -29.97 -3.80 -10.20
N ALA A 628 -31.07 -3.12 -9.86
CA ALA A 628 -32.10 -3.66 -8.97
C ALA A 628 -32.64 -5.01 -9.47
N LYS A 629 -32.98 -5.08 -10.77
CA LYS A 629 -33.47 -6.32 -11.40
C LYS A 629 -32.47 -7.47 -11.29
N THR A 630 -31.18 -7.17 -11.47
CA THR A 630 -30.13 -8.19 -11.41
C THR A 630 -29.93 -8.68 -9.97
N LEU A 631 -29.93 -7.76 -9.00
CA LEU A 631 -29.82 -8.06 -7.58
C LEU A 631 -31.01 -8.89 -7.08
N GLU A 632 -32.23 -8.47 -7.39
CA GLU A 632 -33.46 -9.17 -7.01
C GLU A 632 -33.47 -10.60 -7.57
N ARG A 633 -33.03 -10.77 -8.82
CA ARG A 633 -32.88 -12.09 -9.42
C ARG A 633 -31.82 -12.93 -8.71
N ALA A 634 -30.66 -12.36 -8.38
CA ALA A 634 -29.61 -13.09 -7.66
C ALA A 634 -30.09 -13.60 -6.30
N VAL A 635 -30.85 -12.77 -5.56
CA VAL A 635 -31.48 -13.15 -4.29
C VAL A 635 -32.51 -14.27 -4.48
N ALA A 636 -33.40 -14.15 -5.48
CA ALA A 636 -34.42 -15.14 -5.76
C ALA A 636 -33.83 -16.50 -6.19
N ASP A 637 -32.88 -16.49 -7.12
CA ASP A 637 -32.23 -17.70 -7.66
C ASP A 637 -31.43 -18.42 -6.54
N TYR A 638 -30.76 -17.67 -5.66
CA TYR A 638 -30.07 -18.24 -4.50
C TYR A 638 -31.04 -18.88 -3.51
N GLY A 639 -32.15 -18.20 -3.19
CA GLY A 639 -33.19 -18.74 -2.31
C GLY A 639 -33.85 -20.01 -2.86
N ALA A 640 -34.12 -20.05 -4.16
CA ALA A 640 -34.66 -21.23 -4.83
C ALA A 640 -33.68 -22.42 -4.76
N GLY A 641 -32.38 -22.19 -4.95
CA GLY A 641 -31.35 -23.22 -4.81
C GLY A 641 -31.28 -23.80 -3.40
N ILE A 642 -31.36 -22.96 -2.37
CA ILE A 642 -31.41 -23.41 -0.97
C ILE A 642 -32.67 -24.25 -0.71
N ALA A 643 -33.84 -23.79 -1.14
CA ALA A 643 -35.09 -24.52 -0.96
C ALA A 643 -35.07 -25.89 -1.67
N ALA A 644 -34.41 -25.98 -2.82
CA ALA A 644 -34.21 -27.22 -3.56
C ALA A 644 -33.10 -28.12 -2.97
N GLY A 645 -32.35 -27.66 -1.97
CA GLY A 645 -31.19 -28.38 -1.42
C GLY A 645 -30.00 -28.50 -2.38
N LYS A 646 -29.93 -27.64 -3.42
CA LYS A 646 -28.87 -27.66 -4.43
C LYS A 646 -28.62 -26.26 -4.99
N ASP A 647 -27.41 -25.76 -4.73
CA ASP A 647 -26.95 -24.49 -5.29
C ASP A 647 -26.47 -24.64 -6.75
N VAL A 648 -26.86 -23.70 -7.61
CA VAL A 648 -26.49 -23.71 -9.04
C VAL A 648 -25.00 -23.46 -9.29
N MET A 649 -24.30 -22.79 -8.37
CA MET A 649 -22.86 -22.56 -8.43
C MET A 649 -22.07 -23.61 -7.63
N GLY A 650 -22.74 -24.62 -7.08
CA GLY A 650 -22.10 -25.72 -6.36
C GLY A 650 -21.72 -25.40 -4.91
N LYS A 651 -22.29 -24.34 -4.30
CA LYS A 651 -22.14 -24.08 -2.87
C LYS A 651 -22.66 -25.26 -2.04
N PRO A 652 -21.85 -25.84 -1.15
CA PRO A 652 -22.32 -26.93 -0.28
C PRO A 652 -23.44 -26.44 0.64
N MET A 653 -24.56 -27.16 0.73
CA MET A 653 -25.73 -26.74 1.51
C MET A 653 -25.47 -26.57 3.00
N GLU A 654 -24.52 -27.30 3.57
CA GLU A 654 -24.07 -27.07 4.95
C GLU A 654 -23.56 -25.64 5.16
N ARG A 655 -23.02 -24.99 4.12
CA ARG A 655 -22.61 -23.58 4.18
C ARG A 655 -23.78 -22.60 4.20
N ALA A 656 -25.00 -23.01 3.80
CA ALA A 656 -26.18 -22.14 3.81
C ALA A 656 -27.10 -22.39 5.02
N LYS A 657 -26.87 -23.46 5.79
CA LYS A 657 -27.82 -23.96 6.81
C LYS A 657 -28.14 -22.98 7.94
N ARG A 658 -27.17 -22.17 8.37
CA ARG A 658 -27.32 -21.23 9.49
C ARG A 658 -28.10 -19.99 9.10
N LEU A 659 -27.67 -19.32 8.03
CA LEU A 659 -28.26 -18.06 7.57
C LEU A 659 -29.44 -18.26 6.62
N GLY A 660 -29.57 -19.42 5.99
CA GLY A 660 -30.59 -19.67 4.98
C GLY A 660 -30.51 -18.72 3.79
N ALA A 661 -31.64 -18.57 3.10
CA ALA A 661 -31.80 -17.60 2.01
C ALA A 661 -31.96 -16.17 2.56
N VAL A 662 -31.52 -15.19 1.78
CA VAL A 662 -31.91 -13.78 2.01
C VAL A 662 -33.43 -13.70 1.85
N ALA A 663 -34.14 -13.20 2.87
CA ALA A 663 -35.60 -13.20 2.86
C ALA A 663 -36.18 -12.37 1.70
N SER A 664 -37.17 -12.92 0.99
CA SER A 664 -37.83 -12.23 -0.13
C SER A 664 -38.62 -10.99 0.30
N ALA A 665 -39.00 -10.91 1.57
CA ALA A 665 -39.56 -9.73 2.21
C ALA A 665 -38.92 -9.58 3.61
N SER A 666 -38.41 -8.39 3.91
CA SER A 666 -37.75 -8.08 5.17
C SER A 666 -37.96 -6.60 5.50
N GLU A 667 -37.87 -6.25 6.79
CA GLU A 667 -37.97 -4.86 7.25
C GLU A 667 -36.84 -3.98 6.64
N TYR A 668 -35.65 -4.56 6.48
CA TYR A 668 -34.52 -3.94 5.82
C TYR A 668 -33.55 -4.98 5.27
N TYR A 669 -32.71 -4.53 4.36
CA TYR A 669 -31.61 -5.27 3.76
C TYR A 669 -30.30 -4.53 4.01
N VAL A 670 -29.22 -5.28 4.15
CA VAL A 670 -27.86 -4.77 4.32
C VAL A 670 -26.99 -5.28 3.19
N ALA A 671 -26.18 -4.41 2.59
CA ALA A 671 -25.06 -4.79 1.74
C ALA A 671 -23.75 -4.34 2.37
N VAL A 672 -22.78 -5.25 2.45
CA VAL A 672 -21.42 -4.94 2.91
C VAL A 672 -20.48 -5.03 1.73
N THR A 673 -19.68 -4.00 1.50
CA THR A 673 -18.69 -3.97 0.43
C THR A 673 -17.50 -4.83 0.80
N GLY A 674 -17.18 -5.82 -0.03
CA GLY A 674 -15.94 -6.58 0.02
C GLY A 674 -15.00 -6.16 -1.10
N ALA A 675 -13.70 -6.29 -0.87
CA ALA A 675 -12.65 -6.04 -1.84
C ALA A 675 -11.65 -7.21 -1.84
N PRO A 676 -11.26 -7.73 -3.00
CA PRO A 676 -10.09 -8.57 -3.11
C PRO A 676 -8.82 -7.73 -2.91
N TYR A 677 -7.90 -8.24 -2.11
CA TYR A 677 -6.61 -7.61 -1.85
C TYR A 677 -5.51 -8.28 -2.66
N ILE A 678 -4.65 -7.46 -3.26
CA ILE A 678 -3.61 -7.88 -4.19
C ILE A 678 -2.21 -7.71 -3.60
N TYR A 679 -1.31 -8.64 -3.92
CA TYR A 679 0.11 -8.53 -3.56
C TYR A 679 0.89 -7.67 -4.56
N SER A 680 0.53 -7.77 -5.84
CA SER A 680 1.09 -6.99 -6.94
C SER A 680 0.26 -7.28 -8.20
N THR A 681 0.67 -6.70 -9.32
CA THR A 681 0.16 -7.06 -10.64
C THR A 681 0.94 -8.23 -11.20
N CYS A 682 0.33 -8.98 -12.10
CA CYS A 682 0.94 -10.17 -12.69
C CYS A 682 1.49 -9.93 -14.09
N GLY A 683 0.89 -9.01 -14.86
CA GLY A 683 1.35 -8.60 -16.18
C GLY A 683 2.40 -7.49 -16.11
N GLY A 684 3.13 -7.29 -17.21
CA GLY A 684 4.21 -6.30 -17.27
C GLY A 684 4.90 -6.23 -18.62
N LEU A 685 6.21 -5.99 -18.61
CA LEU A 685 7.10 -5.95 -19.77
C LEU A 685 7.22 -7.31 -20.44
N ASP A 686 7.35 -7.29 -21.77
CA ASP A 686 7.69 -8.51 -22.51
C ASP A 686 9.19 -8.81 -22.45
N VAL A 687 9.54 -10.08 -22.31
CA VAL A 687 10.94 -10.55 -22.20
C VAL A 687 11.18 -11.84 -22.99
N ASP A 688 12.43 -12.08 -23.35
CA ASP A 688 12.90 -13.37 -23.89
C ASP A 688 13.26 -14.38 -22.77
N GLN A 689 13.83 -15.53 -23.12
CA GLN A 689 14.23 -16.57 -22.14
C GLN A 689 15.43 -16.19 -21.28
N ASP A 690 16.18 -15.15 -21.68
CA ASP A 690 17.34 -14.61 -20.97
C ASP A 690 17.00 -13.32 -20.21
N MET A 691 15.69 -13.01 -20.11
CA MET A 691 15.11 -11.85 -19.42
C MET A 691 15.41 -10.51 -20.08
N GLY A 692 15.90 -10.51 -21.33
CA GLY A 692 16.10 -9.30 -22.12
C GLY A 692 14.75 -8.68 -22.49
N VAL A 693 14.59 -7.37 -22.28
CA VAL A 693 13.33 -6.67 -22.57
C VAL A 693 13.11 -6.59 -24.07
N LEU A 694 11.91 -6.96 -24.53
CA LEU A 694 11.55 -6.98 -25.94
C LEU A 694 10.82 -5.70 -26.37
N LYS A 695 11.00 -5.34 -27.65
CA LYS A 695 10.19 -4.35 -28.37
C LYS A 695 9.00 -5.04 -29.03
N GLY A 696 8.10 -4.24 -29.60
CA GLY A 696 6.90 -4.75 -30.30
C GLY A 696 7.19 -5.59 -31.55
N ASP A 697 8.41 -5.51 -32.10
CA ASP A 697 8.87 -6.34 -33.23
C ASP A 697 9.57 -7.64 -32.78
N GLY A 698 9.66 -7.90 -31.48
CA GLY A 698 10.31 -9.08 -30.91
C GLY A 698 11.85 -8.97 -30.78
N THR A 699 12.45 -7.84 -31.14
CA THR A 699 13.88 -7.59 -30.89
C THR A 699 14.13 -7.12 -29.46
N THR A 700 15.32 -7.39 -28.92
CA THR A 700 15.71 -6.96 -27.57
C THR A 700 16.12 -5.49 -27.54
N ILE A 701 15.78 -4.78 -26.46
CA ILE A 701 16.40 -3.51 -26.10
C ILE A 701 17.76 -3.82 -25.48
N GLU A 702 18.83 -3.51 -26.20
CA GLU A 702 20.18 -3.82 -25.78
C GLU A 702 20.52 -3.15 -24.43
N GLY A 703 21.07 -3.94 -23.50
CA GLY A 703 21.44 -3.49 -22.16
C GLY A 703 20.30 -3.42 -21.16
N LEU A 704 19.07 -3.83 -21.51
CA LEU A 704 17.91 -3.78 -20.61
C LEU A 704 17.30 -5.16 -20.33
N TYR A 705 17.12 -5.47 -19.05
CA TYR A 705 16.48 -6.69 -18.57
C TYR A 705 15.31 -6.37 -17.63
N ALA A 706 14.34 -7.28 -17.49
CA ALA A 706 13.23 -7.15 -16.56
C ALA A 706 12.86 -8.49 -15.89
N VAL A 707 12.64 -8.47 -14.57
CA VAL A 707 12.52 -9.68 -13.75
C VAL A 707 11.39 -9.58 -12.73
N GLY A 708 10.93 -10.71 -12.20
CA GLY A 708 9.83 -10.74 -11.23
C GLY A 708 8.56 -10.07 -11.76
N ASN A 709 7.86 -9.31 -10.92
CA ASN A 709 6.60 -8.68 -11.30
C ASN A 709 6.72 -7.61 -12.40
N ASP A 710 7.93 -7.15 -12.75
CA ASP A 710 8.10 -6.28 -13.92
C ASP A 710 7.80 -7.01 -15.23
N SER A 711 7.90 -8.36 -15.29
CA SER A 711 7.78 -9.15 -16.53
C SER A 711 6.99 -10.46 -16.39
N MET A 712 6.30 -10.70 -15.28
CA MET A 712 5.71 -12.01 -14.96
C MET A 712 4.56 -12.43 -15.89
N GLY A 713 4.00 -11.51 -16.68
CA GLY A 713 2.88 -11.79 -17.58
C GLY A 713 3.19 -12.88 -18.61
N VAL A 714 4.47 -13.09 -18.91
CA VAL A 714 4.95 -14.14 -19.84
C VAL A 714 4.63 -15.56 -19.40
N LEU A 715 4.23 -15.78 -18.14
CA LEU A 715 3.89 -17.11 -17.59
C LEU A 715 2.42 -17.47 -17.67
N PHE A 716 1.58 -16.53 -18.09
CA PHE A 716 0.14 -16.63 -17.85
C PHE A 716 -0.68 -16.32 -19.10
N THR A 717 -1.99 -16.33 -18.93
CA THR A 717 -2.98 -15.79 -19.87
C THR A 717 -3.72 -14.66 -19.17
N ASN A 718 -4.05 -13.59 -19.88
CA ASN A 718 -4.93 -12.54 -19.35
C ASN A 718 -6.41 -12.97 -19.25
N ARG A 719 -6.76 -14.17 -19.72
CA ARG A 719 -8.14 -14.69 -19.72
C ARG A 719 -8.51 -15.47 -18.46
N LYS A 720 -7.56 -15.77 -17.58
CA LYS A 720 -7.77 -16.54 -16.34
C LYS A 720 -7.12 -15.84 -15.15
N GLY A 721 -7.56 -16.19 -13.95
CA GLY A 721 -7.00 -15.65 -12.73
C GLY A 721 -5.58 -16.12 -12.42
N TYR A 722 -4.93 -15.38 -11.54
CA TYR A 722 -3.63 -15.73 -10.99
C TYR A 722 -3.71 -17.01 -10.14
N ALA A 723 -2.82 -17.96 -10.49
CA ALA A 723 -2.46 -19.20 -9.81
C ALA A 723 -3.40 -20.42 -9.92
N ASN A 724 -2.85 -21.47 -10.55
CA ASN A 724 -3.09 -22.89 -10.21
C ASN A 724 -1.86 -23.56 -9.55
N TYR A 725 -0.71 -22.87 -9.52
CA TYR A 725 0.57 -23.41 -9.10
C TYR A 725 1.07 -22.62 -7.88
N GLY A 726 1.49 -23.33 -6.83
CA GLY A 726 1.83 -22.71 -5.55
C GLY A 726 3.15 -21.94 -5.59
N GLY A 727 3.18 -20.71 -5.07
CA GLY A 727 4.42 -19.93 -4.90
C GLY A 727 5.02 -19.32 -6.17
N VAL A 728 4.31 -19.36 -7.32
CA VAL A 728 4.87 -19.00 -8.63
C VAL A 728 5.51 -17.63 -8.68
N ALA A 729 4.86 -16.58 -8.16
CA ALA A 729 5.41 -15.24 -8.29
C ALA A 729 6.75 -15.07 -7.57
N GLU A 730 6.85 -15.59 -6.36
CA GLU A 730 8.08 -15.53 -5.58
C GLU A 730 9.15 -16.45 -6.18
N GLY A 731 8.77 -17.63 -6.68
CA GLY A 731 9.67 -18.53 -7.42
C GLY A 731 10.20 -17.88 -8.71
N TYR A 732 9.33 -17.24 -9.49
CA TYR A 732 9.71 -16.50 -10.69
C TYR A 732 10.61 -15.32 -10.33
N ALA A 733 10.32 -14.57 -9.27
CA ALA A 733 11.16 -13.47 -8.83
C ALA A 733 12.61 -13.93 -8.60
N PHE A 734 12.82 -14.97 -7.78
CA PHE A 734 14.17 -15.50 -7.54
C PHE A 734 14.84 -16.06 -8.80
N VAL A 735 14.11 -16.84 -9.61
CA VAL A 735 14.68 -17.50 -10.79
C VAL A 735 15.00 -16.52 -11.91
N SER A 736 14.06 -15.63 -12.26
CA SER A 736 14.27 -14.60 -13.29
C SER A 736 15.38 -13.63 -12.89
N GLY A 737 15.43 -13.22 -11.61
CA GLY A 737 16.50 -12.42 -11.06
C GLY A 737 17.87 -13.08 -11.27
N ARG A 738 18.02 -14.32 -10.82
CA ARG A 738 19.26 -15.09 -10.99
C ARG A 738 19.66 -15.22 -12.47
N ILE A 739 18.72 -15.54 -13.36
CA ILE A 739 19.00 -15.66 -14.81
C ILE A 739 19.48 -14.31 -15.37
N ALA A 740 18.78 -13.21 -15.09
CA ALA A 740 19.17 -11.89 -15.59
C ALA A 740 20.53 -11.46 -15.07
N GLY A 741 20.84 -11.70 -13.78
CA GLY A 741 22.14 -11.43 -13.20
C GLY A 741 23.27 -12.20 -13.89
N GLU A 742 23.07 -13.50 -14.13
CA GLU A 742 24.04 -14.35 -14.85
C GLU A 742 24.28 -13.89 -16.30
N ARG A 743 23.27 -13.29 -16.94
CA ARG A 743 23.34 -12.80 -18.32
C ARG A 743 23.95 -11.41 -18.42
N ALA A 744 23.53 -10.49 -17.55
CA ALA A 744 24.00 -9.12 -17.51
C ALA A 744 25.48 -8.99 -17.12
N ALA A 745 26.03 -9.97 -16.38
CA ALA A 745 27.44 -10.01 -16.01
C ALA A 745 28.39 -10.43 -17.15
N ARG A 746 27.87 -10.97 -18.27
CA ARG A 746 28.67 -11.31 -19.46
C ARG A 746 28.97 -10.04 -20.24
#